data_AF-A0ABC9XUS1-F1
#
_entry.id   AF-A0ABC9XUS1-F1
#
_cell.length_a   1.000
_cell.length_b   1.000
_cell.length_c   1.000
_cell.angle_alpha   90.00
_cell.angle_beta   90.00
_cell.angle_gamma   90.00
#
_symmetry.space_group_name_H-M   'P 1'
#
loop_
_entity.id
_entity.type
_entity.pdbx_description
1 polymer ?
#
loop_
_entity_poly.entity_id
_entity_poly.type
_entity_poly.pdbx_seq_one_letter_code
_entity_poly.pdbx_strand_id
1 'polypeptide(L)'
;MRECISIHVGQAGVQIGNACWELYCLEHGIQPDGQMPSDKTIGGGDDSFNTFFSETGAGKHVPRAVFVDLEPTVIDEVRTGTYRQLFHPEQLITGKEDAANNYARGHYTIGKEIIDLVLDRIRKLADQCTGLQGFLVFHSFGGGTGSGFTSLLMERLSVDYGKKSKLEFSIYPAPQVSTAVVEPYNSILTTHTTLEHSDCAFMVDNEAIYDICRRNLDIERPTYTNLNRLIGQIVSSITASLRFDGALNVDLTEFQTNLVPYPRIHFPLATYAPVISAEKAYHEQLSVAEITNACFEPANQMVKCDPRHGKYMACCLLYRGDVVPKDVNAAIATIKTKRSIQFVDWCPTGFKVGINYQPPTVVPGGDLAKVQRAVCMLSNTTAIAEAWARLDHKFDLMYAKRAFVHWYVGEGMEEGEFSEAREDMAALEKDYEERECISIHVGQAGVQIGNACWELYCLEHGIQPDGQMPSDKTIGGGDDSFNTFFSETGAGKHVPRAVFVDLEPTVIDEVRTGTYRQLFHPEQLITGKEDAANNYARGHYTIGKEIIDLVLDRIRKLADQCTGLQGFLVFHSFGGGTGSGFTSLLMERLSVDYGKKSKLEFSIYPAPQVSTAVVEPYNSILTTHTTLEHSDCAFMVDNEAIYDICRRNLDIERPTYTNLNRLISQIVSSITASLRFDGALNVDLTEFQTNLVPYPRIHFPLATYAPVISAEKAYHEQLSVAEITNACFEPANQMVKCDPRHGKYMACCLLYRGDVVPKDVNAAIATIKTKRSIQFVDWCPTGFKVGINYQPPTVVPGGDLAKVQRAVCMLSNTTAIAEAWARLDHKFDLMYAKRAFVHWYVGEGMEEGEFSEAREDMAALEKDYEEVGVDSVEGEGEEEGEEY
;
A
#
# COMPACT_ATOMS: atom_id res chain seq x y z
N MET A 1 -11.39 -25.90 16.02
CA MET A 1 -12.24 -24.82 15.50
C MET A 1 -11.70 -23.48 16.00
N ARG A 2 -11.95 -22.36 15.30
CA ARG A 2 -11.46 -21.05 15.74
C ARG A 2 -12.64 -20.08 15.90
N GLU A 3 -12.86 -19.54 17.10
CA GLU A 3 -14.07 -18.80 17.46
C GLU A 3 -13.97 -17.30 17.11
N CYS A 4 -15.13 -16.66 16.92
CA CYS A 4 -15.26 -15.22 16.68
C CYS A 4 -16.18 -14.60 17.73
N ILE A 5 -15.85 -13.39 18.21
CA ILE A 5 -16.69 -12.63 19.16
C ILE A 5 -17.29 -11.44 18.43
N SER A 6 -18.62 -11.30 18.46
CA SER A 6 -19.31 -10.12 17.91
C SER A 6 -19.52 -9.07 18.99
N ILE A 7 -19.14 -7.83 18.72
CA ILE A 7 -19.30 -6.69 19.63
C ILE A 7 -20.21 -5.67 18.96
N HIS A 8 -21.31 -5.32 19.62
CA HIS A 8 -22.33 -4.43 19.10
C HIS A 8 -22.36 -3.16 19.94
N VAL A 9 -21.96 -2.03 19.35
CA VAL A 9 -21.75 -0.76 20.06
C VAL A 9 -22.75 0.30 19.65
N GLY A 10 -23.45 0.85 20.65
CA GLY A 10 -24.45 1.91 20.51
C GLY A 10 -25.74 1.43 19.82
N GLN A 11 -26.75 2.31 19.76
CA GLN A 11 -28.07 2.00 19.23
C GLN A 11 -28.04 1.26 17.87
N ALA A 12 -27.31 1.79 16.89
CA ALA A 12 -27.26 1.19 15.54
C ALA A 12 -26.63 -0.21 15.57
N GLY A 13 -25.48 -0.36 16.24
CA GLY A 13 -24.80 -1.64 16.37
C GLY A 13 -25.65 -2.69 17.09
N VAL A 14 -26.32 -2.29 18.17
CA VAL A 14 -27.21 -3.16 18.97
C VAL A 14 -28.43 -3.61 18.17
N GLN A 15 -29.13 -2.70 17.50
CA GLN A 15 -30.34 -3.04 16.73
C GLN A 15 -30.01 -3.90 15.49
N ILE A 16 -28.89 -3.64 14.81
CA ILE A 16 -28.41 -4.49 13.71
C ILE A 16 -28.00 -5.85 14.25
N GLY A 17 -27.28 -5.89 15.38
CA GLY A 17 -26.92 -7.12 16.06
C GLY A 17 -28.15 -7.99 16.35
N ASN A 18 -29.21 -7.41 16.88
CA ASN A 18 -30.46 -8.12 17.17
C ASN A 18 -31.06 -8.76 15.90
N ALA A 19 -31.08 -8.04 14.78
CA ALA A 19 -31.54 -8.56 13.49
C ALA A 19 -30.62 -9.67 12.93
N CYS A 20 -29.30 -9.51 13.06
CA CYS A 20 -28.32 -10.52 12.64
C CYS A 20 -28.47 -11.83 13.44
N TRP A 21 -28.57 -11.76 14.77
CA TRP A 21 -28.68 -12.94 15.62
C TRP A 21 -30.04 -13.64 15.47
N GLU A 22 -31.14 -12.90 15.25
CA GLU A 22 -32.42 -13.48 14.84
C GLU A 22 -32.26 -14.33 13.56
N LEU A 23 -31.59 -13.78 12.54
CA LEU A 23 -31.36 -14.48 11.28
C LEU A 23 -30.41 -15.67 11.45
N TYR A 24 -29.35 -15.56 12.25
CA TYR A 24 -28.43 -16.66 12.52
C TYR A 24 -29.14 -17.82 13.22
N CYS A 25 -29.99 -17.54 14.21
CA CYS A 25 -30.80 -18.56 14.86
C CYS A 25 -31.71 -19.29 13.86
N LEU A 26 -32.36 -18.55 12.95
CA LEU A 26 -33.20 -19.15 11.91
C LEU A 26 -32.42 -19.99 10.90
N GLU A 27 -31.20 -19.57 10.54
CA GLU A 27 -30.32 -20.30 9.62
C GLU A 27 -29.82 -21.62 10.22
N HIS A 28 -29.50 -21.63 11.51
CA HIS A 28 -28.98 -22.82 12.21
C HIS A 28 -30.09 -23.65 12.87
N GLY A 29 -31.36 -23.23 12.82
CA GLY A 29 -32.47 -23.94 13.45
C GLY A 29 -32.47 -23.86 14.98
N ILE A 30 -31.85 -22.81 15.53
CA ILE A 30 -31.81 -22.53 16.97
C ILE A 30 -33.06 -21.75 17.36
N GLN A 31 -33.75 -22.22 18.40
CA GLN A 31 -34.94 -21.57 18.93
C GLN A 31 -34.60 -20.32 19.75
N PRO A 32 -35.54 -19.39 19.99
CA PRO A 32 -35.28 -18.18 20.77
C PRO A 32 -34.83 -18.40 22.22
N ASP A 33 -35.05 -19.60 22.78
CA ASP A 33 -34.57 -20.02 24.10
C ASP A 33 -33.14 -20.60 24.08
N GLY A 34 -32.54 -20.73 22.89
CA GLY A 34 -31.22 -21.28 22.63
C GLY A 34 -31.20 -22.80 22.43
N GLN A 35 -32.35 -23.48 22.39
CA GLN A 35 -32.39 -24.93 22.13
C GLN A 35 -32.29 -25.23 20.63
N MET A 36 -31.53 -26.27 20.27
CA MET A 36 -31.38 -26.75 18.91
C MET A 36 -31.83 -28.21 18.80
N PRO A 37 -33.10 -28.49 18.43
CA PRO A 37 -33.62 -29.86 18.38
C PRO A 37 -32.92 -30.79 17.39
N SER A 38 -32.22 -30.22 16.41
CA SER A 38 -31.46 -30.94 15.39
C SER A 38 -30.09 -31.41 15.86
N ASP A 39 -29.55 -30.81 16.93
CA ASP A 39 -28.26 -31.21 17.50
C ASP A 39 -28.44 -32.43 18.40
N LYS A 40 -27.69 -33.50 18.11
CA LYS A 40 -27.74 -34.78 18.85
C LYS A 40 -26.54 -34.95 19.79
N THR A 41 -25.62 -33.99 19.80
CA THR A 41 -24.32 -34.06 20.47
C THR A 41 -24.27 -33.10 21.65
N ILE A 42 -25.14 -33.33 22.65
CA ILE A 42 -25.11 -32.55 23.89
C ILE A 42 -23.73 -32.68 24.56
N GLY A 43 -22.98 -31.57 24.60
CA GLY A 43 -21.69 -31.48 25.27
C GLY A 43 -20.48 -31.97 24.47
N GLY A 44 -20.58 -32.03 23.14
CA GLY A 44 -19.41 -32.36 22.31
C GLY A 44 -19.67 -32.29 20.81
N GLY A 45 -19.48 -31.12 20.20
CA GLY A 45 -19.50 -30.96 18.75
C GLY A 45 -18.47 -29.94 18.26
N ASP A 46 -17.52 -30.38 17.44
CA ASP A 46 -16.65 -29.51 16.64
C ASP A 46 -17.39 -29.05 15.34
N ASP A 47 -18.68 -28.66 15.46
CA ASP A 47 -19.49 -28.20 14.32
C ASP A 47 -19.25 -26.73 13.95
N SER A 48 -19.28 -26.39 12.66
CA SER A 48 -18.86 -25.08 12.12
C SER A 48 -19.61 -23.86 12.69
N PHE A 49 -20.80 -24.03 13.27
CA PHE A 49 -21.56 -22.94 13.89
C PHE A 49 -21.11 -22.59 15.32
N ASN A 50 -20.33 -23.45 15.98
CA ASN A 50 -19.77 -23.19 17.31
C ASN A 50 -18.68 -22.10 17.29
N THR A 51 -18.28 -21.66 16.09
CA THR A 51 -17.49 -20.44 15.90
C THR A 51 -18.20 -19.21 16.45
N PHE A 52 -19.54 -19.16 16.38
CA PHE A 52 -20.39 -18.04 16.81
C PHE A 52 -21.24 -18.34 18.04
N PHE A 53 -21.49 -19.62 18.35
CA PHE A 53 -22.25 -20.05 19.52
C PHE A 53 -21.37 -20.85 20.49
N SER A 54 -21.58 -20.68 21.80
CA SER A 54 -21.08 -21.59 22.82
C SER A 54 -22.19 -22.50 23.30
N GLU A 55 -21.87 -23.75 23.62
CA GLU A 55 -22.83 -24.71 24.15
C GLU A 55 -22.72 -24.78 25.68
N THR A 56 -23.85 -24.72 26.37
CA THR A 56 -23.92 -24.98 27.82
C THR A 56 -24.25 -26.44 28.07
N GLY A 57 -23.92 -26.97 29.25
CA GLY A 57 -24.26 -28.36 29.63
C GLY A 57 -25.76 -28.70 29.66
N ALA A 58 -26.64 -27.72 29.44
CA ALA A 58 -28.09 -27.91 29.28
C ALA A 58 -28.54 -27.97 27.80
N GLY A 59 -27.61 -28.07 26.84
CA GLY A 59 -27.88 -28.07 25.39
C GLY A 59 -28.31 -26.69 24.86
N LYS A 60 -28.15 -25.63 25.65
CA LYS A 60 -28.46 -24.26 25.23
C LYS A 60 -27.26 -23.67 24.51
N HIS A 61 -27.50 -23.18 23.31
CA HIS A 61 -26.57 -22.47 22.45
C HIS A 61 -26.65 -20.97 22.73
N VAL A 62 -25.54 -20.38 23.19
CA VAL A 62 -25.43 -18.98 23.60
C VAL A 62 -24.54 -18.23 22.61
N PRO A 63 -24.98 -17.11 22.04
CA PRO A 63 -24.15 -16.28 21.17
C PRO A 63 -22.86 -15.82 21.85
N ARG A 64 -21.76 -15.86 21.11
CA ARG A 64 -20.48 -15.20 21.46
C ARG A 64 -20.57 -13.72 21.11
N ALA A 65 -21.48 -13.02 21.78
CA ALA A 65 -21.79 -11.62 21.51
C ALA A 65 -21.68 -10.76 22.77
N VAL A 66 -21.29 -9.50 22.61
CA VAL A 66 -21.38 -8.45 23.63
C VAL A 66 -22.15 -7.28 23.04
N PHE A 67 -23.15 -6.80 23.76
CA PHE A 67 -23.90 -5.61 23.42
C PHE A 67 -23.56 -4.52 24.41
N VAL A 68 -23.14 -3.37 23.91
CA VAL A 68 -22.71 -2.23 24.71
C VAL A 68 -23.42 -0.99 24.24
N ASP A 69 -24.07 -0.30 25.18
CA ASP A 69 -24.58 1.03 24.96
C ASP A 69 -24.39 1.87 26.23
N LEU A 70 -24.17 3.17 26.06
CA LEU A 70 -24.04 4.10 27.19
C LEU A 70 -25.40 4.46 27.79
N GLU A 71 -26.49 4.19 27.06
CA GLU A 71 -27.87 4.30 27.53
C GLU A 71 -28.56 2.92 27.59
N PRO A 72 -29.44 2.65 28.57
CA PRO A 72 -30.08 1.34 28.70
C PRO A 72 -31.19 1.05 27.67
N THR A 73 -31.83 2.07 27.08
CA THR A 73 -33.10 1.94 26.34
C THR A 73 -33.09 0.83 25.29
N VAL A 74 -32.09 0.82 24.41
CA VAL A 74 -32.04 -0.12 23.27
C VAL A 74 -31.70 -1.54 23.72
N ILE A 75 -30.83 -1.68 24.73
CA ILE A 75 -30.45 -2.99 25.26
C ILE A 75 -31.58 -3.57 26.14
N ASP A 76 -32.37 -2.74 26.81
CA ASP A 76 -33.54 -3.19 27.56
C ASP A 76 -34.61 -3.80 26.64
N GLU A 77 -34.73 -3.32 25.39
CA GLU A 77 -35.54 -3.99 24.36
C GLU A 77 -35.01 -5.40 24.05
N VAL A 78 -33.69 -5.61 24.02
CA VAL A 78 -33.09 -6.95 23.85
C VAL A 78 -33.35 -7.83 25.07
N ARG A 79 -33.27 -7.27 26.29
CA ARG A 79 -33.57 -7.97 27.56
C ARG A 79 -35.03 -8.37 27.71
N THR A 80 -35.94 -7.71 27.01
CA THR A 80 -37.39 -7.95 27.13
C THR A 80 -38.01 -8.56 25.86
N GLY A 81 -37.29 -8.56 24.74
CA GLY A 81 -37.74 -9.05 23.45
C GLY A 81 -37.81 -10.56 23.31
N THR A 82 -38.10 -11.01 22.09
CA THR A 82 -38.28 -12.43 21.73
C THR A 82 -37.08 -13.30 22.11
N TYR A 83 -35.87 -12.79 21.90
CA TYR A 83 -34.59 -13.48 22.14
C TYR A 83 -33.98 -13.16 23.51
N ARG A 84 -34.76 -12.66 24.48
CA ARG A 84 -34.27 -12.32 25.83
C ARG A 84 -33.56 -13.48 26.56
N GLN A 85 -33.92 -14.72 26.21
CA GLN A 85 -33.33 -15.91 26.82
C GLN A 85 -32.08 -16.38 26.07
N LEU A 86 -31.80 -15.87 24.87
CA LEU A 86 -30.68 -16.33 24.05
C LEU A 86 -29.34 -15.89 24.64
N PHE A 87 -29.22 -14.61 24.98
CA PHE A 87 -27.99 -13.99 25.49
C PHE A 87 -27.81 -14.20 27.00
N HIS A 88 -26.55 -14.24 27.47
CA HIS A 88 -26.28 -14.17 28.89
C HIS A 88 -26.46 -12.72 29.38
N PRO A 89 -27.11 -12.45 30.53
CA PRO A 89 -27.32 -11.08 31.00
C PRO A 89 -26.03 -10.27 31.18
N GLU A 90 -24.91 -10.94 31.49
CA GLU A 90 -23.59 -10.30 31.60
C GLU A 90 -23.01 -9.80 30.26
N GLN A 91 -23.54 -10.26 29.13
CA GLN A 91 -23.15 -9.80 27.79
C GLN A 91 -23.88 -8.52 27.37
N LEU A 92 -24.93 -8.11 28.11
CA LEU A 92 -25.77 -6.96 27.81
C LEU A 92 -25.39 -5.80 28.75
N ILE A 93 -24.50 -4.93 28.30
CA ILE A 93 -23.83 -3.90 29.12
C ILE A 93 -24.43 -2.53 28.81
N THR A 94 -24.90 -1.85 29.85
CA THR A 94 -25.59 -0.56 29.72
C THR A 94 -24.99 0.45 30.68
N GLY A 95 -24.67 1.64 30.18
CA GLY A 95 -24.38 2.82 31.01
C GLY A 95 -25.66 3.45 31.58
N LYS A 96 -25.53 4.68 32.08
CA LYS A 96 -26.65 5.49 32.57
C LYS A 96 -26.91 6.76 31.76
N GLU A 97 -25.89 7.24 31.07
CA GLU A 97 -25.88 8.53 30.38
C GLU A 97 -25.26 8.31 29.01
N ASP A 98 -25.89 8.85 27.97
CA ASP A 98 -25.43 8.66 26.59
C ASP A 98 -24.25 9.59 26.24
N ALA A 99 -23.67 9.34 25.07
CA ALA A 99 -22.66 10.21 24.49
C ALA A 99 -23.26 11.47 23.83
N ALA A 100 -24.59 11.67 23.86
CA ALA A 100 -25.29 12.82 23.27
C ALA A 100 -24.85 13.19 21.83
N ASN A 101 -24.60 12.19 20.97
CA ASN A 101 -24.05 12.37 19.62
C ASN A 101 -22.69 13.09 19.54
N ASN A 102 -21.86 12.99 20.58
CA ASN A 102 -20.54 13.60 20.65
C ASN A 102 -19.45 12.53 20.83
N TYR A 103 -18.55 12.41 19.85
CA TYR A 103 -17.40 11.51 19.87
C TYR A 103 -16.58 11.64 21.17
N ALA A 104 -16.29 12.87 21.60
CA ALA A 104 -15.45 13.12 22.77
C ALA A 104 -16.04 12.53 24.05
N ARG A 105 -17.38 12.52 24.19
CA ARG A 105 -18.05 11.86 25.31
C ARG A 105 -17.92 10.36 25.27
N GLY A 106 -18.09 9.78 24.08
CA GLY A 106 -17.94 8.35 23.86
C GLY A 106 -16.52 7.86 24.09
N HIS A 107 -15.51 8.69 23.80
CA HIS A 107 -14.10 8.31 23.86
C HIS A 107 -13.42 8.69 25.19
N TYR A 108 -13.55 9.93 25.65
CA TYR A 108 -12.74 10.47 26.75
C TYR A 108 -13.45 10.48 28.10
N THR A 109 -14.70 10.94 28.16
CA THR A 109 -15.41 11.15 29.44
C THR A 109 -16.25 9.94 29.84
N ILE A 110 -17.42 9.76 29.22
CA ILE A 110 -18.40 8.73 29.60
C ILE A 110 -17.90 7.33 29.25
N GLY A 111 -17.31 7.15 28.06
CA GLY A 111 -16.82 5.83 27.63
C GLY A 111 -15.75 5.25 28.54
N LYS A 112 -14.89 6.12 29.09
CA LYS A 112 -13.83 5.72 30.02
C LYS A 112 -14.35 5.12 31.32
N GLU A 113 -15.58 5.46 31.74
CA GLU A 113 -16.18 4.90 32.94
C GLU A 113 -16.61 3.43 32.76
N ILE A 114 -16.94 3.02 31.53
CA ILE A 114 -17.50 1.69 31.24
C ILE A 114 -16.50 0.76 30.51
N ILE A 115 -15.44 1.30 29.91
CA ILE A 115 -14.51 0.51 29.08
C ILE A 115 -13.90 -0.69 29.80
N ASP A 116 -13.48 -0.52 31.05
CA ASP A 116 -12.84 -1.61 31.81
C ASP A 116 -13.86 -2.74 32.11
N LEU A 117 -15.12 -2.39 32.36
CA LEU A 117 -16.19 -3.38 32.52
C LEU A 117 -16.43 -4.14 31.20
N VAL A 118 -16.46 -3.43 30.07
CA VAL A 118 -16.67 -4.04 28.76
C VAL A 118 -15.53 -5.00 28.41
N LEU A 119 -14.28 -4.58 28.63
CA LEU A 119 -13.09 -5.42 28.42
C LEU A 119 -13.10 -6.66 29.32
N ASP A 120 -13.52 -6.55 30.59
CA ASP A 120 -13.65 -7.72 31.47
C ASP A 120 -14.67 -8.73 30.92
N ARG A 121 -15.81 -8.26 30.39
CA ARG A 121 -16.82 -9.15 29.79
C ARG A 121 -16.35 -9.77 28.48
N ILE A 122 -15.64 -9.02 27.65
CA ILE A 122 -15.02 -9.55 26.43
C ILE A 122 -13.98 -10.61 26.80
N ARG A 123 -13.17 -10.36 27.83
CA ARG A 123 -12.16 -11.29 28.33
C ARG A 123 -12.78 -12.60 28.81
N LYS A 124 -13.88 -12.55 29.57
CA LYS A 124 -14.62 -13.76 29.96
C LYS A 124 -15.10 -14.60 28.77
N LEU A 125 -15.49 -13.97 27.65
CA LEU A 125 -15.85 -14.71 26.44
C LEU A 125 -14.62 -15.23 25.69
N ALA A 126 -13.53 -14.47 25.67
CA ALA A 126 -12.26 -14.93 25.11
C ALA A 126 -11.70 -16.14 25.86
N ASP A 127 -11.83 -16.17 27.19
CA ASP A 127 -11.42 -17.31 28.04
C ASP A 127 -12.26 -18.57 27.78
N GLN A 128 -13.48 -18.41 27.26
CA GLN A 128 -14.35 -19.51 26.80
C GLN A 128 -14.03 -19.99 25.37
N CYS A 129 -13.08 -19.36 24.69
CA CYS A 129 -12.65 -19.74 23.35
C CYS A 129 -11.38 -20.57 23.43
N THR A 130 -11.32 -21.65 22.66
CA THR A 130 -10.14 -22.51 22.53
C THR A 130 -9.11 -21.93 21.55
N GLY A 131 -9.56 -21.14 20.58
CA GLY A 131 -8.74 -20.53 19.53
C GLY A 131 -9.39 -19.30 18.92
N LEU A 132 -9.54 -18.23 19.71
CA LEU A 132 -10.11 -16.95 19.25
C LEU A 132 -9.37 -16.44 18.00
N GLN A 133 -10.12 -16.22 16.91
CA GLN A 133 -9.64 -15.57 15.69
C GLN A 133 -9.54 -14.06 15.89
N GLY A 134 -10.60 -13.49 16.47
CA GLY A 134 -10.76 -12.05 16.55
C GLY A 134 -12.19 -11.59 16.76
N PHE A 135 -12.45 -10.33 16.39
CA PHE A 135 -13.64 -9.59 16.75
C PHE A 135 -14.39 -9.07 15.51
N LEU A 136 -15.72 -9.10 15.55
CA LEU A 136 -16.62 -8.48 14.58
C LEU A 136 -17.31 -7.31 15.27
N VAL A 137 -16.96 -6.07 14.93
CA VAL A 137 -17.42 -4.86 15.62
C VAL A 137 -18.48 -4.16 14.78
N PHE A 138 -19.67 -3.97 15.35
CA PHE A 138 -20.81 -3.33 14.70
C PHE A 138 -21.09 -1.99 15.37
N HIS A 139 -21.06 -0.91 14.60
CA HIS A 139 -21.21 0.44 15.13
C HIS A 139 -21.69 1.44 14.07
N SER A 140 -22.07 2.65 14.49
CA SER A 140 -22.34 3.77 13.57
C SER A 140 -21.22 4.79 13.58
N PHE A 141 -20.91 5.39 12.43
CA PHE A 141 -20.02 6.55 12.37
C PHE A 141 -20.64 7.81 12.98
N GLY A 142 -21.96 7.98 12.85
CA GLY A 142 -22.63 9.22 13.25
C GLY A 142 -22.92 9.37 14.75
N GLY A 143 -23.19 8.28 15.47
CA GLY A 143 -23.57 8.31 16.88
C GLY A 143 -22.36 8.44 17.81
N GLY A 144 -22.46 9.24 18.89
CA GLY A 144 -21.33 9.49 19.80
C GLY A 144 -20.78 8.23 20.50
N THR A 145 -21.66 7.29 20.87
CA THR A 145 -21.25 5.98 21.39
C THR A 145 -20.66 5.13 20.27
N GLY A 146 -21.33 5.09 19.10
CA GLY A 146 -20.89 4.28 17.97
C GLY A 146 -19.55 4.74 17.40
N SER A 147 -19.21 6.01 17.48
CA SER A 147 -17.93 6.56 17.05
C SER A 147 -16.90 6.49 18.18
N GLY A 148 -17.09 7.31 19.23
CA GLY A 148 -16.10 7.51 20.29
C GLY A 148 -15.79 6.26 21.11
N PHE A 149 -16.83 5.54 21.56
CA PHE A 149 -16.60 4.34 22.38
C PHE A 149 -16.02 3.19 21.54
N THR A 150 -16.39 3.09 20.26
CA THR A 150 -15.78 2.10 19.36
C THR A 150 -14.30 2.36 19.14
N SER A 151 -13.91 3.61 18.88
CA SER A 151 -12.49 3.99 18.76
C SER A 151 -11.70 3.62 20.02
N LEU A 152 -12.21 4.01 21.20
CA LEU A 152 -11.59 3.66 22.48
C LEU A 152 -11.47 2.14 22.68
N LEU A 153 -12.52 1.40 22.30
CA LEU A 153 -12.54 -0.04 22.42
C LEU A 153 -11.53 -0.71 21.47
N MET A 154 -11.43 -0.24 20.22
CA MET A 154 -10.52 -0.77 19.20
C MET A 154 -9.05 -0.56 19.57
N GLU A 155 -8.71 0.61 20.13
CA GLU A 155 -7.38 0.87 20.72
C GLU A 155 -7.05 -0.15 21.81
N ARG A 156 -7.96 -0.34 22.76
CA ARG A 156 -7.74 -1.23 23.90
C ARG A 156 -7.74 -2.71 23.51
N LEU A 157 -8.56 -3.11 22.53
CA LEU A 157 -8.51 -4.45 21.95
C LEU A 157 -7.20 -4.70 21.21
N SER A 158 -6.62 -3.68 20.56
CA SER A 158 -5.31 -3.81 19.91
C SER A 158 -4.18 -3.96 20.92
N VAL A 159 -4.28 -3.34 22.10
CA VAL A 159 -3.35 -3.54 23.21
C VAL A 159 -3.49 -4.94 23.82
N ASP A 160 -4.71 -5.34 24.18
CA ASP A 160 -4.95 -6.62 24.88
C ASP A 160 -4.83 -7.84 23.94
N TYR A 161 -5.17 -7.67 22.65
CA TYR A 161 -5.30 -8.74 21.65
C TYR A 161 -4.60 -8.40 20.33
N GLY A 162 -3.39 -7.83 20.37
CA GLY A 162 -2.70 -7.29 19.17
C GLY A 162 -2.51 -8.22 17.97
N LYS A 163 -2.49 -9.56 18.17
CA LYS A 163 -2.37 -10.54 17.08
C LYS A 163 -3.71 -11.01 16.49
N LYS A 164 -4.84 -10.49 16.98
CA LYS A 164 -6.19 -10.95 16.61
C LYS A 164 -6.84 -9.99 15.62
N SER A 165 -7.50 -10.54 14.60
CA SER A 165 -8.12 -9.73 13.56
C SER A 165 -9.36 -9.00 14.08
N LYS A 166 -9.63 -7.78 13.62
CA LYS A 166 -10.76 -6.94 14.01
C LYS A 166 -11.44 -6.44 12.74
N LEU A 167 -12.64 -6.96 12.48
CA LEU A 167 -13.44 -6.59 11.32
C LEU A 167 -14.58 -5.67 11.75
N GLU A 168 -14.88 -4.67 10.96
CA GLU A 168 -15.91 -3.69 11.27
C GLU A 168 -17.11 -3.76 10.32
N PHE A 169 -18.29 -3.47 10.86
CA PHE A 169 -19.50 -3.18 10.12
C PHE A 169 -19.97 -1.79 10.54
N SER A 170 -19.60 -0.80 9.74
CA SER A 170 -19.70 0.62 10.08
C SER A 170 -20.86 1.26 9.34
N ILE A 171 -21.84 1.78 10.08
CA ILE A 171 -23.01 2.42 9.49
C ILE A 171 -22.66 3.86 9.13
N TYR A 172 -22.60 4.11 7.83
CA TYR A 172 -22.29 5.40 7.23
C TYR A 172 -23.55 6.30 7.26
N PRO A 173 -23.40 7.58 7.66
CA PRO A 173 -24.53 8.45 7.96
C PRO A 173 -25.27 8.95 6.72
N ALA A 174 -26.60 9.03 6.82
CA ALA A 174 -27.48 9.52 5.76
C ALA A 174 -28.51 10.54 6.30
N PRO A 175 -28.63 11.74 5.69
CA PRO A 175 -29.51 12.80 6.20
C PRO A 175 -31.00 12.42 6.34
N GLN A 176 -31.47 11.41 5.60
CA GLN A 176 -32.86 10.97 5.57
C GLN A 176 -33.30 10.29 6.87
N VAL A 177 -32.36 9.64 7.57
CA VAL A 177 -32.61 8.89 8.81
C VAL A 177 -31.78 9.41 9.99
N SER A 178 -30.79 10.25 9.71
CA SER A 178 -29.94 10.92 10.68
C SER A 178 -30.73 11.80 11.66
N THR A 179 -30.30 11.80 12.92
CA THR A 179 -30.85 12.64 13.98
C THR A 179 -29.83 13.67 14.49
N ALA A 180 -28.58 13.61 14.03
CA ALA A 180 -27.50 14.48 14.50
C ALA A 180 -26.83 15.27 13.36
N VAL A 181 -26.68 16.58 13.58
CA VAL A 181 -26.01 17.48 12.62
C VAL A 181 -24.50 17.25 12.59
N VAL A 182 -23.92 16.82 13.72
CA VAL A 182 -22.48 16.66 13.93
C VAL A 182 -21.94 15.28 13.51
N GLU A 183 -22.76 14.45 12.86
CA GLU A 183 -22.34 13.12 12.37
C GLU A 183 -21.08 13.15 11.49
N PRO A 184 -20.85 14.14 10.60
CA PRO A 184 -19.59 14.21 9.85
C PRO A 184 -18.35 14.32 10.75
N TYR A 185 -18.41 15.08 11.86
CA TYR A 185 -17.29 15.15 12.80
C TYR A 185 -17.03 13.79 13.45
N ASN A 186 -18.08 13.17 13.98
CA ASN A 186 -17.98 11.85 14.60
C ASN A 186 -17.41 10.80 13.64
N SER A 187 -17.80 10.87 12.37
CA SER A 187 -17.36 9.94 11.32
C SER A 187 -15.87 10.08 11.00
N ILE A 188 -15.38 11.32 10.85
CA ILE A 188 -13.96 11.58 10.57
C ILE A 188 -13.09 11.20 11.77
N LEU A 189 -13.49 11.58 12.98
CA LEU A 189 -12.74 11.29 14.20
C LEU A 189 -12.64 9.79 14.49
N THR A 190 -13.73 9.04 14.31
CA THR A 190 -13.68 7.59 14.53
C THR A 190 -12.90 6.89 13.45
N THR A 191 -13.02 7.30 12.18
CA THR A 191 -12.25 6.69 11.08
C THR A 191 -10.75 6.88 11.32
N HIS A 192 -10.32 8.10 11.65
CA HIS A 192 -8.92 8.40 11.97
C HIS A 192 -8.34 7.48 13.06
N THR A 193 -9.02 7.39 14.21
CA THR A 193 -8.52 6.63 15.36
C THR A 193 -8.67 5.11 15.21
N THR A 194 -9.60 4.63 14.37
CA THR A 194 -9.78 3.19 14.13
C THR A 194 -8.95 2.66 12.97
N LEU A 195 -8.45 3.53 12.08
CA LEU A 195 -7.78 3.14 10.84
C LEU A 195 -6.57 2.21 11.06
N GLU A 196 -5.79 2.44 12.11
CA GLU A 196 -4.63 1.60 12.44
C GLU A 196 -5.00 0.32 13.21
N HIS A 197 -6.21 0.27 13.75
CA HIS A 197 -6.71 -0.82 14.60
C HIS A 197 -7.68 -1.73 13.88
N SER A 198 -8.19 -1.34 12.71
CA SER A 198 -9.09 -2.16 11.92
C SER A 198 -8.35 -2.93 10.85
N ASP A 199 -8.72 -4.19 10.69
CA ASP A 199 -8.11 -5.08 9.71
C ASP A 199 -8.88 -5.09 8.38
N CYS A 200 -10.20 -4.87 8.44
CA CYS A 200 -11.11 -4.78 7.30
C CYS A 200 -12.47 -4.22 7.76
N ALA A 201 -12.96 -3.16 7.11
CA ALA A 201 -14.18 -2.45 7.49
C ALA A 201 -15.21 -2.43 6.36
N PHE A 202 -16.39 -3.00 6.61
CA PHE A 202 -17.51 -2.97 5.69
C PHE A 202 -18.41 -1.78 5.99
N MET A 203 -18.31 -0.73 5.16
CA MET A 203 -19.20 0.42 5.26
C MET A 203 -20.59 0.08 4.71
N VAL A 204 -21.61 0.55 5.42
CA VAL A 204 -23.02 0.43 5.03
C VAL A 204 -23.65 1.80 5.04
N ASP A 205 -23.86 2.37 3.86
CA ASP A 205 -24.50 3.67 3.65
C ASP A 205 -26.01 3.55 3.86
N ASN A 206 -26.51 4.18 4.92
CA ASN A 206 -27.93 4.24 5.20
C ASN A 206 -28.74 4.79 4.02
N GLU A 207 -28.18 5.67 3.20
CA GLU A 207 -28.87 6.22 2.03
C GLU A 207 -29.04 5.16 0.93
N ALA A 208 -28.02 4.33 0.73
CA ALA A 208 -28.06 3.24 -0.24
C ALA A 208 -29.10 2.18 0.18
N ILE A 209 -29.08 1.74 1.45
CA ILE A 209 -30.05 0.78 1.99
C ILE A 209 -31.47 1.37 1.92
N TYR A 210 -31.64 2.65 2.24
CA TYR A 210 -32.94 3.33 2.16
C TYR A 210 -33.49 3.34 0.73
N ASP A 211 -32.67 3.65 -0.26
CA ASP A 211 -33.07 3.63 -1.67
C ASP A 211 -33.40 2.22 -2.17
N ILE A 212 -32.65 1.20 -1.75
CA ILE A 212 -32.95 -0.20 -2.07
C ILE A 212 -34.31 -0.60 -1.48
N CYS A 213 -34.58 -0.26 -0.21
CA CYS A 213 -35.88 -0.54 0.41
C CYS A 213 -37.04 0.15 -0.34
N ARG A 214 -36.86 1.40 -0.78
CA ARG A 214 -37.90 2.12 -1.54
C ARG A 214 -38.12 1.54 -2.93
N ARG A 215 -37.05 1.23 -3.64
CA ARG A 215 -37.09 0.83 -5.05
C ARG A 215 -37.44 -0.65 -5.24
N ASN A 216 -36.87 -1.52 -4.42
CA ASN A 216 -36.96 -2.98 -4.62
C ASN A 216 -38.00 -3.64 -3.70
N LEU A 217 -38.25 -3.08 -2.51
CA LEU A 217 -39.22 -3.60 -1.55
C LEU A 217 -40.55 -2.85 -1.56
N ASP A 218 -40.67 -1.80 -2.38
CA ASP A 218 -41.86 -0.95 -2.50
C ASP A 218 -42.30 -0.29 -1.18
N ILE A 219 -41.35 -0.03 -0.27
CA ILE A 219 -41.62 0.60 1.03
C ILE A 219 -41.48 2.11 0.89
N GLU A 220 -42.57 2.89 1.00
CA GLU A 220 -42.50 4.35 0.79
C GLU A 220 -41.57 5.08 1.78
N ARG A 221 -41.61 4.68 3.07
CA ARG A 221 -40.80 5.25 4.15
C ARG A 221 -40.16 4.14 4.99
N PRO A 222 -38.97 3.65 4.59
CA PRO A 222 -38.23 2.66 5.34
C PRO A 222 -37.96 3.09 6.79
N THR A 223 -38.21 2.19 7.73
CA THR A 223 -37.88 2.34 9.15
C THR A 223 -36.56 1.63 9.47
N TYR A 224 -35.98 1.88 10.65
CA TYR A 224 -34.79 1.15 11.13
C TYR A 224 -34.99 -0.37 11.10
N THR A 225 -36.19 -0.88 11.39
CA THR A 225 -36.47 -2.32 11.28
C THR A 225 -36.32 -2.84 9.85
N ASN A 226 -36.78 -2.08 8.84
CA ASN A 226 -36.64 -2.47 7.44
C ASN A 226 -35.17 -2.43 7.00
N LEU A 227 -34.45 -1.35 7.36
CA LEU A 227 -33.03 -1.20 7.06
C LEU A 227 -32.22 -2.33 7.71
N ASN A 228 -32.39 -2.55 9.01
CA ASN A 228 -31.61 -3.52 9.78
C ASN A 228 -31.86 -4.96 9.34
N ARG A 229 -33.07 -5.30 8.87
CA ARG A 229 -33.34 -6.64 8.29
C ARG A 229 -32.61 -6.85 6.98
N LEU A 230 -32.56 -5.84 6.11
CA LEU A 230 -31.79 -5.90 4.86
C LEU A 230 -30.29 -5.99 5.17
N ILE A 231 -29.78 -5.13 6.08
CA ILE A 231 -28.39 -5.16 6.54
C ILE A 231 -28.06 -6.53 7.15
N GLY A 232 -28.92 -7.08 8.00
CA GLY A 232 -28.75 -8.41 8.59
C GLY A 232 -28.64 -9.52 7.54
N GLN A 233 -29.40 -9.44 6.44
CA GLN A 233 -29.28 -10.37 5.32
C GLN A 233 -27.89 -10.30 4.65
N ILE A 234 -27.37 -9.09 4.47
CA ILE A 234 -26.06 -8.85 3.84
C ILE A 234 -24.94 -9.30 4.78
N VAL A 235 -24.97 -8.88 6.04
CA VAL A 235 -24.02 -9.32 7.07
C VAL A 235 -24.02 -10.85 7.15
N SER A 236 -25.19 -11.49 7.13
CA SER A 236 -25.29 -12.94 7.10
C SER A 236 -24.60 -13.56 5.90
N SER A 237 -24.73 -12.97 4.70
CA SER A 237 -24.03 -13.45 3.51
C SER A 237 -22.51 -13.32 3.61
N ILE A 238 -22.00 -12.28 4.29
CA ILE A 238 -20.57 -12.04 4.52
C ILE A 238 -20.03 -13.03 5.55
N THR A 239 -20.71 -13.22 6.68
CA THR A 239 -20.27 -14.09 7.77
C THR A 239 -20.60 -15.56 7.55
N ALA A 240 -21.36 -15.91 6.52
CA ALA A 240 -21.76 -17.30 6.24
C ALA A 240 -20.56 -18.23 6.07
N SER A 241 -19.44 -17.76 5.50
CA SER A 241 -18.23 -18.56 5.34
C SER A 241 -17.51 -18.91 6.65
N LEU A 242 -17.80 -18.16 7.72
CA LEU A 242 -17.27 -18.42 9.07
C LEU A 242 -18.17 -19.35 9.89
N ARG A 243 -19.46 -19.42 9.55
CA ARG A 243 -20.51 -20.17 10.28
C ARG A 243 -20.85 -21.50 9.62
N PHE A 244 -20.59 -21.63 8.33
CA PHE A 244 -20.79 -22.85 7.54
C PHE A 244 -19.47 -23.27 6.92
N ASP A 245 -19.32 -24.57 6.68
CA ASP A 245 -18.20 -25.07 5.90
C ASP A 245 -18.18 -24.43 4.50
N GLY A 246 -17.05 -23.83 4.18
CA GLY A 246 -16.81 -23.12 2.93
C GLY A 246 -15.37 -23.28 2.47
N ALA A 247 -15.08 -22.79 1.26
CA ALA A 247 -13.75 -22.84 0.65
C ALA A 247 -13.12 -21.45 0.46
N LEU A 248 -13.84 -20.38 0.82
CA LEU A 248 -13.42 -18.99 0.66
C LEU A 248 -13.82 -18.22 1.91
N ASN A 249 -12.90 -17.40 2.43
CA ASN A 249 -13.08 -16.60 3.64
C ASN A 249 -13.43 -17.46 4.88
N VAL A 250 -12.71 -18.55 5.10
CA VAL A 250 -12.97 -19.52 6.18
C VAL A 250 -12.49 -19.03 7.55
N ASP A 251 -11.61 -18.04 7.59
CA ASP A 251 -11.22 -17.32 8.81
C ASP A 251 -11.10 -15.80 8.57
N LEU A 252 -10.99 -15.04 9.67
CA LEU A 252 -10.91 -13.57 9.62
C LEU A 252 -9.65 -13.05 8.90
N THR A 253 -8.54 -13.79 8.97
CA THR A 253 -7.28 -13.41 8.30
C THR A 253 -7.41 -13.56 6.78
N GLU A 254 -8.20 -14.52 6.31
CA GLU A 254 -8.46 -14.70 4.89
C GLU A 254 -9.27 -13.54 4.29
N PHE A 255 -10.12 -12.85 5.07
CA PHE A 255 -10.77 -11.61 4.60
C PHE A 255 -9.75 -10.54 4.24
N GLN A 256 -8.73 -10.35 5.07
CA GLN A 256 -7.64 -9.41 4.78
C GLN A 256 -6.89 -9.85 3.53
N THR A 257 -6.44 -11.11 3.49
CA THR A 257 -5.68 -11.67 2.37
C THR A 257 -6.45 -11.60 1.05
N ASN A 258 -7.78 -11.71 1.09
CA ASN A 258 -8.62 -11.75 -0.09
C ASN A 258 -9.13 -10.39 -0.55
N LEU A 259 -9.34 -9.44 0.36
CA LEU A 259 -10.01 -8.16 0.06
C LEU A 259 -9.12 -6.93 0.32
N VAL A 260 -8.09 -7.05 1.15
CA VAL A 260 -7.27 -5.93 1.64
C VAL A 260 -5.84 -6.08 1.13
N PRO A 261 -5.53 -5.49 -0.04
CA PRO A 261 -4.18 -5.52 -0.59
C PRO A 261 -3.22 -4.57 0.14
N TYR A 262 -3.75 -3.44 0.65
CA TYR A 262 -3.00 -2.44 1.41
C TYR A 262 -3.69 -2.21 2.75
N PRO A 263 -2.94 -2.14 3.88
CA PRO A 263 -3.53 -2.02 5.21
C PRO A 263 -4.48 -0.83 5.40
N ARG A 264 -4.19 0.34 4.81
CA ARG A 264 -5.04 1.54 4.90
C ARG A 264 -6.26 1.49 3.97
N ILE A 265 -6.18 0.74 2.87
CA ILE A 265 -7.26 0.60 1.87
C ILE A 265 -8.05 -0.67 2.19
N HIS A 266 -8.60 -0.72 3.41
CA HIS A 266 -9.27 -1.89 3.95
C HIS A 266 -10.80 -1.76 3.98
N PHE A 267 -11.38 -1.03 3.01
CA PHE A 267 -12.82 -0.75 2.94
C PHE A 267 -13.48 -1.43 1.73
N PRO A 268 -13.86 -2.72 1.80
CA PRO A 268 -14.52 -3.38 0.69
C PRO A 268 -15.95 -2.86 0.48
N LEU A 269 -16.31 -2.62 -0.78
CA LEU A 269 -17.67 -2.37 -1.21
C LEU A 269 -18.46 -3.70 -1.25
N ALA A 270 -19.54 -3.77 -0.49
CA ALA A 270 -20.51 -4.87 -0.56
C ALA A 270 -21.62 -4.57 -1.57
N THR A 271 -22.02 -5.57 -2.35
CA THR A 271 -23.18 -5.52 -3.25
C THR A 271 -23.97 -6.80 -3.15
N TYR A 272 -25.29 -6.73 -2.94
CA TYR A 272 -26.12 -7.91 -2.72
C TYR A 272 -27.24 -8.02 -3.75
N ALA A 273 -27.42 -9.21 -4.30
CA ALA A 273 -28.49 -9.50 -5.24
C ALA A 273 -29.01 -10.94 -5.09
N PRO A 274 -30.31 -11.18 -5.31
CA PRO A 274 -31.34 -10.20 -5.60
C PRO A 274 -32.03 -9.68 -4.33
N VAL A 275 -32.58 -8.46 -4.41
CA VAL A 275 -33.47 -7.90 -3.38
C VAL A 275 -34.87 -7.81 -3.98
N ILE A 276 -35.80 -8.64 -3.49
CA ILE A 276 -37.15 -8.80 -4.03
C ILE A 276 -38.16 -8.67 -2.88
N SER A 277 -39.21 -7.87 -3.09
CA SER A 277 -40.34 -7.75 -2.14
C SER A 277 -41.05 -9.09 -1.91
N ALA A 278 -41.44 -9.35 -0.67
CA ALA A 278 -42.24 -10.52 -0.27
C ALA A 278 -43.55 -10.64 -1.07
N GLU A 279 -44.12 -9.53 -1.54
CA GLU A 279 -45.34 -9.53 -2.38
C GLU A 279 -45.10 -10.13 -3.78
N LYS A 280 -43.86 -10.08 -4.27
CA LYS A 280 -43.43 -10.53 -5.61
C LYS A 280 -42.83 -11.95 -5.60
N ALA A 281 -42.94 -12.68 -4.49
CA ALA A 281 -42.26 -13.97 -4.26
C ALA A 281 -42.52 -15.08 -5.30
N TYR A 282 -43.59 -15.00 -6.11
CA TYR A 282 -43.96 -16.03 -7.09
C TYR A 282 -43.60 -15.70 -8.55
N HIS A 283 -43.10 -14.49 -8.84
CA HIS A 283 -43.08 -13.99 -10.21
C HIS A 283 -41.78 -14.24 -10.99
N GLU A 284 -40.60 -14.29 -10.36
CA GLU A 284 -39.33 -14.47 -11.08
C GLU A 284 -38.29 -15.24 -10.25
N GLN A 285 -37.75 -16.34 -10.81
CA GLN A 285 -36.52 -16.95 -10.32
C GLN A 285 -35.37 -16.52 -11.21
N LEU A 286 -34.53 -15.64 -10.68
CA LEU A 286 -33.36 -15.14 -11.39
C LEU A 286 -32.30 -16.24 -11.51
N SER A 287 -31.70 -16.33 -12.70
CA SER A 287 -30.57 -17.20 -13.00
C SER A 287 -29.29 -16.74 -12.31
N VAL A 288 -28.27 -17.61 -12.26
CA VAL A 288 -26.95 -17.25 -11.74
C VAL A 288 -26.39 -16.04 -12.49
N ALA A 289 -26.49 -16.03 -13.82
CA ALA A 289 -25.96 -14.92 -14.63
C ALA A 289 -26.65 -13.58 -14.35
N GLU A 290 -27.97 -13.57 -14.11
CA GLU A 290 -28.71 -12.34 -13.79
C GLU A 290 -28.31 -11.77 -12.44
N ILE A 291 -28.23 -12.61 -11.40
CA ILE A 291 -27.82 -12.15 -10.07
C ILE A 291 -26.35 -11.70 -10.05
N THR A 292 -25.45 -12.37 -10.80
CA THR A 292 -24.04 -11.94 -10.90
C THR A 292 -23.93 -10.60 -11.64
N ASN A 293 -24.70 -10.39 -12.72
CA ASN A 293 -24.71 -9.09 -13.42
C ASN A 293 -25.25 -7.98 -12.51
N ALA A 294 -26.27 -8.26 -11.70
CA ALA A 294 -26.84 -7.32 -10.76
C ALA A 294 -25.82 -6.85 -9.69
N CYS A 295 -24.79 -7.63 -9.38
CA CYS A 295 -23.70 -7.20 -8.49
C CYS A 295 -22.84 -6.05 -9.06
N PHE A 296 -22.88 -5.77 -10.36
CA PHE A 296 -22.13 -4.66 -10.97
C PHE A 296 -23.03 -3.47 -11.27
N GLU A 297 -24.30 -3.52 -10.85
CA GLU A 297 -25.21 -2.38 -10.95
C GLU A 297 -25.13 -1.54 -9.68
N PRO A 298 -24.81 -0.22 -9.78
CA PRO A 298 -24.72 0.67 -8.63
C PRO A 298 -25.99 0.73 -7.77
N ALA A 299 -27.14 0.39 -8.36
CA ALA A 299 -28.42 0.34 -7.69
C ALA A 299 -28.50 -0.67 -6.52
N ASN A 300 -27.63 -1.68 -6.48
CA ASN A 300 -27.63 -2.75 -5.48
C ASN A 300 -26.47 -2.66 -4.48
N GLN A 301 -25.65 -1.60 -4.55
CA GLN A 301 -24.48 -1.41 -3.71
C GLN A 301 -24.87 -0.94 -2.31
N MET A 302 -24.06 -1.30 -1.32
CA MET A 302 -24.27 -0.88 0.07
C MET A 302 -23.70 0.50 0.38
N VAL A 303 -22.85 1.03 -0.50
CA VAL A 303 -22.33 2.39 -0.42
C VAL A 303 -22.60 3.07 -1.75
N LYS A 304 -23.06 4.32 -1.72
CA LYS A 304 -23.23 5.09 -2.95
C LYS A 304 -21.85 5.51 -3.49
N CYS A 305 -21.41 4.89 -4.57
CA CYS A 305 -20.32 5.35 -5.39
C CYS A 305 -20.54 4.86 -6.84
N ASP A 306 -19.73 5.33 -7.79
CA ASP A 306 -19.71 4.76 -9.14
C ASP A 306 -18.42 3.97 -9.42
N PRO A 307 -18.44 2.62 -9.25
CA PRO A 307 -17.27 1.79 -9.56
C PRO A 307 -16.83 1.79 -11.02
N ARG A 308 -17.59 2.41 -11.94
CA ARG A 308 -17.18 2.58 -13.33
C ARG A 308 -16.07 3.62 -13.48
N HIS A 309 -15.92 4.53 -12.52
CA HIS A 309 -14.82 5.51 -12.47
C HIS A 309 -13.66 5.05 -11.59
N GLY A 310 -13.77 3.88 -10.95
CA GLY A 310 -12.73 3.31 -10.10
C GLY A 310 -12.05 2.08 -10.70
N LYS A 311 -10.98 1.64 -10.06
CA LYS A 311 -10.28 0.37 -10.36
C LYS A 311 -10.56 -0.64 -9.25
N TYR A 312 -10.82 -1.88 -9.63
CA TYR A 312 -11.03 -3.00 -8.70
C TYR A 312 -9.69 -3.63 -8.31
N MET A 313 -9.41 -3.67 -7.01
CA MET A 313 -8.21 -4.29 -6.45
C MET A 313 -8.44 -5.73 -5.99
N ALA A 314 -9.67 -6.06 -5.62
CA ALA A 314 -10.07 -7.39 -5.22
C ALA A 314 -11.55 -7.62 -5.52
N CYS A 315 -11.95 -8.86 -5.83
CA CYS A 315 -13.36 -9.21 -5.97
C CYS A 315 -13.64 -10.65 -5.56
N CYS A 316 -14.54 -10.81 -4.58
CA CYS A 316 -15.05 -12.08 -4.09
C CYS A 316 -16.57 -12.15 -4.34
N LEU A 317 -17.05 -13.30 -4.83
CA LEU A 317 -18.47 -13.59 -5.04
C LEU A 317 -18.88 -14.72 -4.09
N LEU A 318 -19.75 -14.40 -3.14
CA LEU A 318 -20.27 -15.30 -2.12
C LEU A 318 -21.71 -15.70 -2.48
N TYR A 319 -21.87 -16.85 -3.12
CA TYR A 319 -23.17 -17.39 -3.52
C TYR A 319 -23.81 -18.19 -2.39
N ARG A 320 -25.14 -18.12 -2.29
CA ARG A 320 -25.96 -18.98 -1.42
C ARG A 320 -27.12 -19.61 -2.18
N GLY A 321 -27.39 -20.89 -1.94
CA GLY A 321 -28.56 -21.63 -2.47
C GLY A 321 -28.26 -22.53 -3.66
N ASP A 322 -29.26 -22.70 -4.53
CA ASP A 322 -29.19 -23.55 -5.72
C ASP A 322 -28.31 -22.93 -6.81
N VAL A 323 -26.99 -23.09 -6.67
CA VAL A 323 -25.97 -22.50 -7.54
C VAL A 323 -25.01 -23.57 -8.03
N VAL A 324 -24.94 -23.73 -9.35
CA VAL A 324 -24.01 -24.68 -9.99
C VAL A 324 -22.69 -23.96 -10.32
N PRO A 325 -21.51 -24.49 -9.91
CA PRO A 325 -20.22 -23.83 -10.15
C PRO A 325 -19.94 -23.52 -11.64
N LYS A 326 -20.43 -24.37 -12.55
CA LYS A 326 -20.31 -24.15 -14.00
C LYS A 326 -21.00 -22.86 -14.46
N ASP A 327 -22.17 -22.56 -13.91
CA ASP A 327 -22.95 -21.37 -14.29
C ASP A 327 -22.28 -20.10 -13.75
N VAL A 328 -21.69 -20.18 -12.56
CA VAL A 328 -20.89 -19.10 -11.97
C VAL A 328 -19.69 -18.77 -12.85
N ASN A 329 -18.93 -19.77 -13.28
CA ASN A 329 -17.78 -19.56 -14.17
C ASN A 329 -18.19 -18.97 -15.53
N ALA A 330 -19.32 -19.38 -16.08
CA ALA A 330 -19.86 -18.81 -17.31
C ALA A 330 -20.31 -17.34 -17.14
N ALA A 331 -20.96 -17.02 -16.01
CA ALA A 331 -21.35 -15.66 -15.67
C ALA A 331 -20.12 -14.75 -15.50
N ILE A 332 -19.11 -15.21 -14.76
CA ILE A 332 -17.84 -14.50 -14.56
C ILE A 332 -17.11 -14.28 -15.90
N ALA A 333 -17.03 -15.30 -16.76
CA ALA A 333 -16.42 -15.16 -18.08
C ALA A 333 -17.13 -14.08 -18.92
N THR A 334 -18.46 -14.03 -18.86
CA THR A 334 -19.25 -13.00 -19.55
C THR A 334 -18.95 -11.61 -19.00
N ILE A 335 -18.86 -11.48 -17.67
CA ILE A 335 -18.58 -10.20 -17.00
C ILE A 335 -17.17 -9.70 -17.31
N LYS A 336 -16.17 -10.59 -17.33
CA LYS A 336 -14.79 -10.26 -17.72
C LYS A 336 -14.67 -9.71 -19.15
N THR A 337 -15.60 -10.03 -20.05
CA THR A 337 -15.59 -9.45 -21.41
C THR A 337 -16.14 -8.03 -21.48
N LYS A 338 -16.83 -7.55 -20.44
CA LYS A 338 -17.35 -6.17 -20.40
C LYS A 338 -16.20 -5.20 -20.10
N ARG A 339 -15.97 -4.24 -21.00
CA ARG A 339 -14.94 -3.20 -20.86
C ARG A 339 -15.15 -2.22 -19.68
N SER A 340 -16.30 -2.26 -19.03
CA SER A 340 -16.68 -1.35 -17.94
C SER A 340 -16.13 -1.77 -16.57
N ILE A 341 -15.46 -2.92 -16.47
CA ILE A 341 -14.91 -3.42 -15.21
C ILE A 341 -13.40 -3.44 -15.36
N GLN A 342 -12.75 -2.45 -14.77
CA GLN A 342 -11.31 -2.30 -14.78
C GLN A 342 -10.77 -2.84 -13.45
N PHE A 343 -10.01 -3.91 -13.53
CA PHE A 343 -9.19 -4.33 -12.39
C PHE A 343 -7.86 -3.61 -12.47
N VAL A 344 -7.23 -3.41 -11.32
CA VAL A 344 -5.80 -3.10 -11.28
C VAL A 344 -5.02 -4.27 -11.88
N ASP A 345 -3.99 -3.99 -12.67
CA ASP A 345 -3.30 -5.02 -13.46
C ASP A 345 -2.54 -6.05 -12.59
N TRP A 346 -2.35 -5.71 -11.31
CA TRP A 346 -1.63 -6.52 -10.32
C TRP A 346 -2.50 -7.44 -9.49
N CYS A 347 -3.82 -7.24 -9.52
CA CYS A 347 -4.73 -8.21 -8.93
C CYS A 347 -4.71 -9.46 -9.82
N PRO A 348 -4.48 -10.66 -9.26
CA PRO A 348 -4.68 -11.89 -10.02
C PRO A 348 -6.09 -11.82 -10.59
N THR A 349 -6.23 -11.83 -11.92
CA THR A 349 -7.46 -11.50 -12.67
C THR A 349 -8.63 -12.48 -12.45
N GLY A 350 -8.70 -13.17 -11.32
CA GLY A 350 -9.73 -14.11 -10.93
C GLY A 350 -10.63 -13.57 -9.83
N PHE A 351 -11.91 -13.41 -10.14
CA PHE A 351 -12.97 -13.42 -9.14
C PHE A 351 -12.80 -14.64 -8.23
N LYS A 352 -12.67 -14.42 -6.92
CA LYS A 352 -12.72 -15.52 -5.95
C LYS A 352 -14.17 -15.90 -5.73
N VAL A 353 -14.47 -17.20 -5.68
CA VAL A 353 -15.85 -17.70 -5.63
C VAL A 353 -16.03 -18.60 -4.42
N GLY A 354 -16.96 -18.24 -3.55
CA GLY A 354 -17.48 -19.08 -2.47
C GLY A 354 -18.92 -19.49 -2.78
N ILE A 355 -19.28 -20.75 -2.56
CA ILE A 355 -20.65 -21.24 -2.76
C ILE A 355 -21.08 -21.99 -1.51
N ASN A 356 -22.15 -21.51 -0.87
CA ASN A 356 -22.86 -22.23 0.18
C ASN A 356 -24.17 -22.77 -0.42
N TYR A 357 -24.36 -24.09 -0.43
CA TYR A 357 -25.51 -24.72 -1.07
C TYR A 357 -26.82 -24.61 -0.27
N GLN A 358 -26.79 -24.06 0.94
CA GLN A 358 -28.00 -23.81 1.72
C GLN A 358 -28.76 -22.61 1.14
N PRO A 359 -30.09 -22.72 0.97
CA PRO A 359 -30.90 -21.62 0.45
C PRO A 359 -30.87 -20.42 1.41
N PRO A 360 -30.91 -19.18 0.89
CA PRO A 360 -30.99 -17.99 1.72
C PRO A 360 -32.23 -18.02 2.63
N THR A 361 -32.00 -17.88 3.94
CA THR A 361 -33.06 -17.75 4.93
C THR A 361 -33.56 -16.31 4.97
N VAL A 362 -34.85 -16.12 5.24
CA VAL A 362 -35.47 -14.81 5.47
C VAL A 362 -36.26 -14.85 6.76
N VAL A 363 -36.29 -13.72 7.48
CA VAL A 363 -37.03 -13.60 8.74
C VAL A 363 -38.54 -13.69 8.47
N PRO A 364 -39.29 -14.54 9.19
CA PRO A 364 -40.76 -14.60 9.08
C PRO A 364 -41.40 -13.22 9.36
N GLY A 365 -42.25 -12.75 8.44
CA GLY A 365 -42.82 -11.40 8.54
C GLY A 365 -41.84 -10.28 8.16
N GLY A 366 -40.72 -10.63 7.53
CA GLY A 366 -39.82 -9.69 6.86
C GLY A 366 -40.30 -9.27 5.47
N ASP A 367 -39.68 -8.22 4.94
CA ASP A 367 -40.04 -7.60 3.66
C ASP A 367 -39.45 -8.34 2.44
N LEU A 368 -38.53 -9.29 2.67
CA LEU A 368 -37.82 -10.04 1.63
C LEU A 368 -38.55 -11.32 1.23
N ALA A 369 -38.67 -11.55 -0.07
CA ALA A 369 -39.11 -12.82 -0.63
C ALA A 369 -38.09 -13.94 -0.40
N LYS A 370 -38.59 -15.17 -0.24
CA LYS A 370 -37.75 -16.37 -0.29
C LYS A 370 -37.24 -16.56 -1.71
N VAL A 371 -35.92 -16.62 -1.86
CA VAL A 371 -35.24 -16.84 -3.15
C VAL A 371 -34.48 -18.16 -3.13
N GLN A 372 -34.40 -18.82 -4.28
CA GLN A 372 -33.65 -20.08 -4.41
C GLN A 372 -32.13 -19.86 -4.36
N ARG A 373 -31.68 -18.67 -4.77
CA ARG A 373 -30.27 -18.31 -4.89
C ARG A 373 -30.06 -16.82 -4.66
N ALA A 374 -28.94 -16.48 -4.05
CA ALA A 374 -28.48 -15.11 -3.85
C ALA A 374 -26.95 -15.05 -3.96
N VAL A 375 -26.42 -13.85 -4.14
CA VAL A 375 -24.98 -13.58 -4.20
C VAL A 375 -24.68 -12.27 -3.49
N CYS A 376 -23.61 -12.29 -2.71
CA CYS A 376 -22.98 -11.09 -2.16
C CYS A 376 -21.60 -10.93 -2.80
N MET A 377 -21.40 -9.82 -3.49
CA MET A 377 -20.10 -9.44 -4.02
C MET A 377 -19.40 -8.54 -3.01
N LEU A 378 -18.18 -8.91 -2.64
CA LEU A 378 -17.27 -8.09 -1.88
C LEU A 378 -16.15 -7.65 -2.79
N SER A 379 -16.05 -6.35 -3.06
CA SER A 379 -15.06 -5.82 -3.97
C SER A 379 -14.34 -4.63 -3.37
N ASN A 380 -13.01 -4.67 -3.35
CA ASN A 380 -12.23 -3.49 -2.99
C ASN A 380 -12.04 -2.65 -4.26
N THR A 381 -12.59 -1.45 -4.28
CA THR A 381 -12.61 -0.55 -5.44
C THR A 381 -12.26 0.86 -5.00
N THR A 382 -11.44 1.54 -5.80
CA THR A 382 -11.05 2.92 -5.50
C THR A 382 -12.23 3.91 -5.50
N ALA A 383 -13.34 3.55 -6.16
CA ALA A 383 -14.54 4.38 -6.17
C ALA A 383 -15.15 4.61 -4.79
N ILE A 384 -14.84 3.77 -3.79
CA ILE A 384 -15.33 3.99 -2.42
C ILE A 384 -14.80 5.29 -1.80
N ALA A 385 -13.71 5.85 -2.34
CA ALA A 385 -13.18 7.17 -1.97
C ALA A 385 -14.21 8.30 -2.14
N GLU A 386 -15.16 8.17 -3.08
CA GLU A 386 -16.27 9.13 -3.22
C GLU A 386 -17.13 9.26 -1.96
N ALA A 387 -17.21 8.21 -1.13
CA ALA A 387 -17.91 8.25 0.14
C ALA A 387 -17.16 9.10 1.16
N TRP A 388 -15.82 8.98 1.20
CA TRP A 388 -14.96 9.79 2.07
C TRP A 388 -15.02 11.27 1.67
N ALA A 389 -14.89 11.57 0.37
CA ALA A 389 -14.98 12.93 -0.14
C ALA A 389 -16.29 13.64 0.25
N ARG A 390 -17.41 12.90 0.34
CA ARG A 390 -18.69 13.46 0.80
C ARG A 390 -18.70 13.78 2.29
N LEU A 391 -18.03 12.99 3.13
CA LEU A 391 -17.89 13.28 4.56
C LEU A 391 -16.94 14.45 4.77
N ASP A 392 -15.77 14.42 4.12
CA ASP A 392 -14.74 15.46 4.20
C ASP A 392 -15.30 16.81 3.79
N HIS A 393 -16.06 16.88 2.70
CA HIS A 393 -16.71 18.11 2.29
C HIS A 393 -17.68 18.66 3.36
N LYS A 394 -18.48 17.80 3.99
CA LYS A 394 -19.41 18.21 5.07
C LYS A 394 -18.65 18.63 6.32
N PHE A 395 -17.57 17.94 6.65
CA PHE A 395 -16.66 18.27 7.75
C PHE A 395 -16.09 19.68 7.54
N ASP A 396 -15.50 19.94 6.36
CA ASP A 396 -14.84 21.20 6.02
C ASP A 396 -15.80 22.39 6.11
N LEU A 397 -17.04 22.23 5.62
CA LEU A 397 -18.08 23.26 5.71
C LEU A 397 -18.41 23.68 7.15
N MET A 398 -18.39 22.73 8.09
CA MET A 398 -18.66 23.00 9.50
C MET A 398 -17.42 23.51 10.23
N TYR A 399 -16.27 22.87 9.98
CA TYR A 399 -15.02 23.15 10.69
C TYR A 399 -14.42 24.49 10.29
N ALA A 400 -14.61 24.94 9.05
CA ALA A 400 -14.22 26.28 8.61
C ALA A 400 -14.87 27.40 9.45
N LYS A 401 -16.05 27.14 10.04
CA LYS A 401 -16.75 28.07 10.94
C LYS A 401 -16.60 27.72 12.42
N ARG A 402 -15.82 26.67 12.73
CA ARG A 402 -15.73 26.06 14.06
C ARG A 402 -17.11 25.75 14.66
N ALA A 403 -18.08 25.42 13.80
CA ALA A 403 -19.44 25.12 14.24
C ALA A 403 -19.39 23.85 15.11
N PHE A 404 -20.06 23.88 16.27
CA PHE A 404 -20.17 22.77 17.22
C PHE A 404 -18.86 22.25 17.86
N VAL A 405 -17.68 22.75 17.49
CA VAL A 405 -16.37 22.29 18.02
C VAL A 405 -16.28 22.40 19.55
N HIS A 406 -16.85 23.46 20.14
CA HIS A 406 -16.87 23.67 21.59
C HIS A 406 -17.52 22.53 22.40
N TRP A 407 -18.44 21.76 21.81
CA TRP A 407 -19.03 20.59 22.48
C TRP A 407 -18.02 19.47 22.68
N TYR A 408 -17.08 19.31 21.75
CA TYR A 408 -16.04 18.27 21.80
C TYR A 408 -14.91 18.69 22.74
N VAL A 409 -14.46 19.94 22.62
CA VAL A 409 -13.41 20.50 23.49
C VAL A 409 -13.85 20.55 24.95
N GLY A 410 -15.14 20.80 25.21
CA GLY A 410 -15.71 20.77 26.56
C GLY A 410 -15.71 19.38 27.22
N GLU A 411 -15.46 18.33 26.44
CA GLU A 411 -15.53 16.92 26.85
C GLU A 411 -14.14 16.24 26.80
N GLY A 412 -13.08 17.04 26.95
CA GLY A 412 -11.72 16.54 27.15
C GLY A 412 -10.92 16.25 25.88
N MET A 413 -11.47 16.55 24.70
CA MET A 413 -10.81 16.42 23.41
C MET A 413 -10.04 17.70 23.06
N GLU A 414 -8.84 17.59 22.46
CA GLU A 414 -8.12 18.78 21.99
C GLU A 414 -8.62 19.24 20.62
N GLU A 415 -8.62 20.55 20.36
CA GLU A 415 -9.06 21.07 19.05
C GLU A 415 -8.13 20.64 17.90
N GLY A 416 -6.84 20.38 18.19
CA GLY A 416 -5.84 19.93 17.22
C GLY A 416 -6.19 18.59 16.58
N GLU A 417 -6.84 17.70 17.33
CA GLU A 417 -7.22 16.35 16.89
C GLU A 417 -8.23 16.38 15.73
N PHE A 418 -9.05 17.45 15.60
CA PHE A 418 -9.89 17.65 14.42
C PHE A 418 -9.06 17.86 13.14
N SER A 419 -7.96 18.61 13.25
CA SER A 419 -7.09 18.90 12.11
C SER A 419 -6.27 17.68 11.75
N GLU A 420 -5.73 16.96 12.74
CA GLU A 420 -5.01 15.70 12.54
C GLU A 420 -5.88 14.64 11.88
N ALA A 421 -7.11 14.43 12.38
CA ALA A 421 -8.05 13.49 11.77
C ALA A 421 -8.41 13.88 10.33
N ARG A 422 -8.57 15.18 10.05
CA ARG A 422 -8.86 15.67 8.70
C ARG A 422 -7.68 15.49 7.75
N GLU A 423 -6.46 15.69 8.21
CA GLU A 423 -5.23 15.48 7.44
C GLU A 423 -5.03 14.00 7.12
N ASP A 424 -5.32 13.11 8.07
CA ASP A 424 -5.26 11.66 7.85
C ASP A 424 -6.32 11.19 6.84
N MET A 425 -7.53 11.73 6.89
CA MET A 425 -8.56 11.46 5.87
C MET A 425 -8.19 12.01 4.49
N ALA A 426 -7.57 13.20 4.42
CA ALA A 426 -6.99 13.68 3.16
C ALA A 426 -5.88 12.76 2.64
N ALA A 427 -5.06 12.21 3.53
CA ALA A 427 -4.04 11.23 3.16
C ALA A 427 -4.68 9.92 2.67
N LEU A 428 -5.75 9.46 3.32
CA LEU A 428 -6.51 8.28 2.88
C LEU A 428 -7.16 8.50 1.51
N GLU A 429 -7.76 9.66 1.24
CA GLU A 429 -8.26 10.01 -0.10
C GLU A 429 -7.13 9.97 -1.14
N LYS A 430 -5.96 10.52 -0.81
CA LYS A 430 -4.78 10.47 -1.68
C LYS A 430 -4.22 9.06 -1.87
N ASP A 431 -4.37 8.17 -0.89
CA ASP A 431 -3.99 6.75 -1.04
C ASP A 431 -4.87 6.06 -2.10
N TYR A 432 -6.09 6.56 -2.35
CA TYR A 432 -6.97 6.10 -3.43
C TYR A 432 -6.72 6.78 -4.80
N GLU A 433 -5.95 7.87 -4.84
CA GLU A 433 -5.58 8.60 -6.07
C GLU A 433 -4.19 8.19 -6.60
N GLU A 434 -3.92 8.36 -7.90
CA GLU A 434 -2.61 8.06 -8.48
C GLU A 434 -1.54 9.04 -7.95
N ARG A 435 -0.46 8.50 -7.37
CA ARG A 435 0.50 9.28 -6.58
C ARG A 435 1.72 9.70 -7.41
N GLU A 436 2.12 10.97 -7.39
CA GLU A 436 3.19 11.50 -8.25
C GLU A 436 4.60 11.41 -7.64
N CYS A 437 5.63 11.43 -8.50
CA CYS A 437 7.05 11.40 -8.12
C CYS A 437 7.79 12.61 -8.69
N ILE A 438 8.70 13.19 -7.91
CA ILE A 438 9.57 14.29 -8.36
C ILE A 438 11.01 13.77 -8.53
N SER A 439 11.59 13.93 -9.72
CA SER A 439 12.99 13.58 -9.96
C SER A 439 13.92 14.78 -9.77
N ILE A 440 14.96 14.65 -8.95
CA ILE A 440 15.93 15.70 -8.68
C ILE A 440 17.30 15.24 -9.19
N HIS A 441 17.95 16.05 -10.02
CA HIS A 441 19.22 15.71 -10.65
C HIS A 441 20.28 16.71 -10.19
N VAL A 442 21.29 16.23 -9.47
CA VAL A 442 22.28 17.07 -8.79
C VAL A 442 23.67 16.88 -9.39
N GLY A 443 24.27 17.99 -9.81
CA GLY A 443 25.61 18.06 -10.40
C GLY A 443 25.70 17.44 -11.79
N GLN A 444 26.87 17.56 -12.42
CA GLN A 444 27.12 17.10 -13.79
C GLN A 444 26.62 15.68 -14.07
N ALA A 445 26.99 14.70 -13.24
CA ALA A 445 26.61 13.30 -13.46
C ALA A 445 25.09 13.11 -13.37
N GLY A 446 24.46 13.65 -12.32
CA GLY A 446 23.01 13.57 -12.13
C GLY A 446 22.26 14.22 -13.30
N VAL A 447 22.68 15.42 -13.71
CA VAL A 447 22.06 16.18 -14.81
C VAL A 447 22.17 15.45 -16.14
N GLN A 448 23.35 14.93 -16.49
CA GLN A 448 23.56 14.24 -17.77
C GLN A 448 22.83 12.90 -17.84
N ILE A 449 22.78 12.16 -16.73
CA ILE A 449 22.00 10.92 -16.63
C ILE A 449 20.50 11.24 -16.70
N GLY A 450 20.05 12.27 -15.99
CA GLY A 450 18.68 12.77 -16.06
C GLY A 450 18.26 13.08 -17.49
N ASN A 451 19.10 13.79 -18.24
CA ASN A 451 18.82 14.12 -19.64
C ASN A 451 18.62 12.85 -20.51
N ALA A 452 19.46 11.81 -20.30
CA ALA A 452 19.31 10.53 -21.00
C ALA A 452 18.08 9.72 -20.53
N CYS A 453 17.71 9.80 -19.26
CA CYS A 453 16.51 9.17 -18.71
C CYS A 453 15.23 9.80 -19.28
N TRP A 454 15.12 11.14 -19.27
CA TRP A 454 13.94 11.82 -19.79
C TRP A 454 13.80 11.70 -21.30
N GLU A 455 14.90 11.66 -22.06
CA GLU A 455 14.88 11.30 -23.48
C GLU A 455 14.22 9.92 -23.68
N LEU A 456 14.64 8.92 -22.90
CA LEU A 456 14.10 7.57 -22.98
C LEU A 456 12.64 7.50 -22.51
N TYR A 457 12.26 8.20 -21.44
CA TYR A 457 10.88 8.23 -20.95
C TYR A 457 9.94 8.85 -22.00
N CYS A 458 10.34 9.94 -22.65
CA CYS A 458 9.58 10.52 -23.74
C CYS A 458 9.37 9.52 -24.88
N LEU A 459 10.41 8.78 -25.27
CA LEU A 459 10.30 7.75 -26.31
C LEU A 459 9.39 6.60 -25.92
N GLU A 460 9.42 6.18 -24.65
CA GLU A 460 8.59 5.10 -24.12
C GLU A 460 7.10 5.47 -24.08
N HIS A 461 6.78 6.72 -23.72
CA HIS A 461 5.40 7.21 -23.64
C HIS A 461 4.91 7.86 -24.94
N GLY A 462 5.75 7.98 -25.97
CA GLY A 462 5.38 8.63 -27.23
C GLY A 462 5.24 10.15 -27.14
N ILE A 463 5.91 10.78 -26.17
CA ILE A 463 5.96 12.23 -25.97
C ILE A 463 7.05 12.82 -26.85
N GLN A 464 6.71 13.86 -27.61
CA GLN A 464 7.64 14.55 -28.48
C GLN A 464 8.56 15.51 -27.68
N PRO A 465 9.71 15.94 -28.25
CA PRO A 465 10.63 16.84 -27.55
C PRO A 465 10.05 18.23 -27.18
N ASP A 466 8.93 18.63 -27.77
CA ASP A 466 8.18 19.84 -27.42
C ASP A 466 7.16 19.62 -26.28
N GLY A 467 7.02 18.37 -25.81
CA GLY A 467 6.09 17.93 -24.78
C GLY A 467 4.71 17.54 -25.30
N GLN A 468 4.48 17.51 -26.61
CA GLN A 468 3.19 17.07 -27.16
C GLN A 468 3.08 15.55 -27.21
N MET A 469 1.90 15.00 -26.88
CA MET A 469 1.61 13.57 -26.93
C MET A 469 0.40 13.32 -27.86
N PRO A 470 0.62 13.05 -29.16
CA PRO A 470 -0.49 12.88 -30.11
C PRO A 470 -1.41 11.69 -29.83
N SER A 471 -0.94 10.72 -29.03
CA SER A 471 -1.70 9.54 -28.62
C SER A 471 -2.69 9.82 -27.49
N ASP A 472 -2.46 10.87 -26.71
CA ASP A 472 -3.35 11.29 -25.65
C ASP A 472 -4.56 12.03 -26.27
N LYS A 473 -5.76 11.53 -25.96
CA LYS A 473 -7.05 12.08 -26.44
C LYS A 473 -7.79 12.87 -25.37
N THR A 474 -7.26 12.90 -24.16
CA THR A 474 -7.87 13.43 -22.95
C THR A 474 -7.08 14.64 -22.48
N ILE A 475 -7.07 15.69 -23.30
CA ILE A 475 -6.48 16.98 -22.91
C ILE A 475 -7.19 17.47 -21.64
N GLY A 476 -6.48 17.49 -20.51
CA GLY A 476 -6.99 17.86 -19.19
C GLY A 476 -7.67 16.74 -18.39
N GLY A 477 -7.54 15.48 -18.79
CA GLY A 477 -7.97 14.29 -18.03
C GLY A 477 -6.77 13.66 -17.34
N GLY A 478 -6.53 14.03 -16.08
CA GLY A 478 -5.26 13.83 -15.38
C GLY A 478 -4.94 12.44 -14.83
N ASP A 479 -5.53 11.35 -15.32
CA ASP A 479 -5.57 10.07 -14.59
C ASP A 479 -4.87 8.89 -15.30
N ASP A 480 -3.96 9.15 -16.23
CA ASP A 480 -3.13 8.10 -16.86
C ASP A 480 -1.83 7.86 -16.08
N SER A 481 -1.36 6.60 -16.01
CA SER A 481 -0.22 6.19 -15.17
C SER A 481 1.12 6.88 -15.44
N PHE A 482 1.29 7.58 -16.57
CA PHE A 482 2.49 8.38 -16.84
C PHE A 482 2.45 9.77 -16.19
N ASN A 483 1.29 10.22 -15.72
CA ASN A 483 1.12 11.50 -15.02
C ASN A 483 1.82 11.53 -13.65
N THR A 484 2.21 10.35 -13.15
CA THR A 484 3.10 10.22 -12.01
C THR A 484 4.43 10.96 -12.23
N PHE A 485 4.93 11.00 -13.47
CA PHE A 485 6.21 11.62 -13.85
C PHE A 485 6.05 12.89 -14.69
N PHE A 486 4.90 13.09 -15.34
CA PHE A 486 4.60 14.26 -16.17
C PHE A 486 3.40 15.03 -15.62
N SER A 487 3.47 16.36 -15.61
CA SER A 487 2.29 17.22 -15.42
C SER A 487 1.76 17.67 -16.77
N GLU A 488 0.44 17.80 -16.89
CA GLU A 488 -0.19 18.30 -18.11
C GLU A 488 -0.51 19.80 -17.97
N THR A 489 -0.19 20.57 -18.99
CA THR A 489 -0.63 21.97 -19.10
C THR A 489 -1.89 22.04 -19.95
N GLY A 490 -2.71 23.09 -19.78
CA GLY A 490 -3.94 23.29 -20.58
C GLY A 490 -3.73 23.44 -22.11
N ALA A 491 -2.48 23.43 -22.59
CA ALA A 491 -2.13 23.38 -24.01
C ALA A 491 -1.80 21.95 -24.52
N GLY A 492 -2.06 20.91 -23.71
CA GLY A 492 -1.73 19.51 -24.02
C GLY A 492 -0.24 19.20 -23.94
N LYS A 493 0.56 20.10 -23.35
CA LYS A 493 2.00 19.89 -23.17
C LYS A 493 2.25 19.16 -21.86
N HIS A 494 2.94 18.05 -21.95
CA HIS A 494 3.41 17.20 -20.86
C HIS A 494 4.79 17.67 -20.41
N VAL A 495 4.88 18.13 -19.15
CA VAL A 495 6.09 18.70 -18.55
C VAL A 495 6.62 17.73 -17.49
N PRO A 496 7.89 17.31 -17.56
CA PRO A 496 8.50 16.49 -16.52
C PRO A 496 8.39 17.10 -15.12
N ARG A 497 8.05 16.27 -14.14
CA ARG A 497 8.16 16.58 -12.70
C ARG A 497 9.61 16.42 -12.27
N ALA A 498 10.48 17.27 -12.83
CA ALA A 498 11.92 17.20 -12.65
C ALA A 498 12.52 18.53 -12.20
N VAL A 499 13.58 18.47 -11.40
CA VAL A 499 14.46 19.60 -11.08
C VAL A 499 15.88 19.21 -11.45
N PHE A 500 16.60 20.11 -12.10
CA PHE A 500 18.02 19.98 -12.42
C PHE A 500 18.77 21.06 -11.67
N VAL A 501 19.77 20.67 -10.89
CA VAL A 501 20.54 21.57 -10.05
C VAL A 501 22.02 21.33 -10.29
N ASP A 502 22.74 22.39 -10.59
CA ASP A 502 24.20 22.38 -10.60
C ASP A 502 24.72 23.72 -10.07
N LEU A 503 25.88 23.70 -9.41
CA LEU A 503 26.52 24.91 -8.90
C LEU A 503 27.25 25.68 -10.01
N GLU A 504 27.44 25.05 -11.17
CA GLU A 504 27.95 25.65 -12.40
C GLU A 504 26.92 25.57 -13.55
N PRO A 505 26.82 26.57 -14.45
CA PRO A 505 25.83 26.57 -15.51
C PRO A 505 26.10 25.63 -16.69
N THR A 506 27.35 25.21 -16.94
CA THR A 506 27.77 24.59 -18.21
C THR A 506 26.89 23.41 -18.64
N VAL A 507 26.65 22.45 -17.76
CA VAL A 507 25.93 21.21 -18.08
C VAL A 507 24.43 21.45 -18.24
N ILE A 508 23.85 22.36 -17.45
CA ILE A 508 22.43 22.70 -17.54
C ILE A 508 22.16 23.60 -18.75
N ASP A 509 23.12 24.43 -19.17
CA ASP A 509 23.00 25.22 -20.39
C ASP A 509 22.93 24.34 -21.65
N GLU A 510 23.57 23.17 -21.64
CA GLU A 510 23.37 22.15 -22.70
C GLU A 510 21.93 21.64 -22.71
N VAL A 511 21.29 21.45 -21.55
CA VAL A 511 19.86 21.08 -21.47
C VAL A 511 18.97 22.21 -21.97
N ARG A 512 19.28 23.47 -21.63
CA ARG A 512 18.56 24.68 -22.09
C ARG A 512 18.66 24.91 -23.59
N THR A 513 19.70 24.37 -24.25
CA THR A 513 19.94 24.58 -25.69
C THR A 513 19.80 23.31 -26.54
N GLY A 514 19.66 22.16 -25.90
CA GLY A 514 19.57 20.84 -26.54
C GLY A 514 18.21 20.54 -27.18
N THR A 515 18.06 19.29 -27.62
CA THR A 515 16.86 18.79 -28.31
C THR A 515 15.59 18.97 -27.48
N TYR A 516 15.67 18.70 -26.17
CA TYR A 516 14.55 18.76 -25.22
C TYR A 516 14.43 20.09 -24.47
N ARG A 517 15.03 21.18 -25.00
CA ARG A 517 14.97 22.52 -24.38
C ARG A 517 13.56 23.05 -24.11
N GLN A 518 12.57 22.56 -24.86
CA GLN A 518 11.18 22.96 -24.70
C GLN A 518 10.43 22.05 -23.72
N LEU A 519 10.97 20.90 -23.35
CA LEU A 519 10.28 19.93 -22.50
C LEU A 519 10.14 20.45 -21.06
N PHE A 520 11.25 20.90 -20.46
CA PHE A 520 11.31 21.38 -19.08
C PHE A 520 10.84 22.84 -18.96
N HIS A 521 10.28 23.19 -17.80
CA HIS A 521 10.05 24.59 -17.47
C HIS A 521 11.40 25.24 -17.07
N PRO A 522 11.77 26.44 -17.56
CA PRO A 522 13.08 27.04 -17.29
C PRO A 522 13.37 27.26 -15.81
N GLU A 523 12.33 27.36 -14.97
CA GLU A 523 12.47 27.49 -13.52
C GLU A 523 12.89 26.18 -12.81
N GLN A 524 12.78 25.03 -13.49
CA GLN A 524 13.25 23.74 -13.01
C GLN A 524 14.75 23.55 -13.24
N LEU A 525 15.38 24.39 -14.06
CA LEU A 525 16.79 24.33 -14.45
C LEU A 525 17.59 25.37 -13.65
N ILE A 526 18.15 24.95 -12.52
CA ILE A 526 18.75 25.81 -11.50
C ILE A 526 20.27 25.74 -11.57
N THR A 527 20.92 26.88 -11.72
CA THR A 527 22.37 26.99 -11.91
C THR A 527 22.98 28.02 -10.98
N GLY A 528 24.04 27.64 -10.28
CA GLY A 528 24.93 28.57 -9.58
C GLY A 528 25.88 29.30 -10.54
N LYS A 529 26.94 29.89 -9.98
CA LYS A 529 28.02 30.55 -10.75
C LYS A 529 29.38 29.91 -10.57
N GLU A 530 29.59 29.22 -9.45
CA GLU A 530 30.87 28.69 -9.02
C GLU A 530 30.64 27.27 -8.54
N ASP A 531 31.46 26.33 -9.02
CA ASP A 531 31.30 24.92 -8.68
C ASP A 531 31.84 24.58 -7.28
N ALA A 532 31.57 23.35 -6.86
CA ALA A 532 32.16 22.81 -5.63
C ALA A 532 33.62 22.37 -5.79
N ALA A 533 34.25 22.53 -6.96
CA ALA A 533 35.64 22.16 -7.25
C ALA A 533 36.05 20.76 -6.75
N ASN A 534 35.17 19.76 -6.90
CA ASN A 534 35.34 18.40 -6.37
C ASN A 534 35.54 18.29 -4.85
N ASN A 535 35.03 19.24 -4.08
CA ASN A 535 35.13 19.27 -2.62
C ASN A 535 33.73 19.21 -1.98
N TYR A 536 33.46 18.15 -1.22
CA TYR A 536 32.21 17.97 -0.46
C TYR A 536 31.86 19.19 0.39
N ALA A 537 32.84 19.73 1.13
CA ALA A 537 32.61 20.84 2.05
C ALA A 537 32.10 22.10 1.34
N ARG A 538 32.52 22.34 0.09
CA ARG A 538 31.98 23.43 -0.73
C ARG A 538 30.53 23.21 -1.12
N GLY A 539 30.23 21.99 -1.55
CA GLY A 539 28.88 21.59 -1.93
C GLY A 539 27.91 21.62 -0.76
N HIS A 540 28.36 21.32 0.45
CA HIS A 540 27.52 21.22 1.64
C HIS A 540 27.47 22.53 2.45
N TYR A 541 28.61 23.13 2.78
CA TYR A 541 28.70 24.23 3.76
C TYR A 541 28.84 25.64 3.16
N THR A 542 29.69 25.85 2.16
CA THR A 542 30.00 27.22 1.69
C THR A 542 29.19 27.66 0.49
N ILE A 543 29.24 26.94 -0.62
CA ILE A 543 28.54 27.31 -1.86
C ILE A 543 27.10 26.78 -1.86
N GLY A 544 26.90 25.53 -1.40
CA GLY A 544 25.58 24.91 -1.40
C GLY A 544 24.51 25.68 -0.62
N LYS A 545 24.88 26.24 0.54
CA LYS A 545 23.97 27.06 1.36
C LYS A 545 23.45 28.30 0.65
N GLU A 546 24.15 28.81 -0.36
CA GLU A 546 23.71 30.02 -1.08
C GLU A 546 22.55 29.74 -2.03
N ILE A 547 22.42 28.49 -2.50
CA ILE A 547 21.42 28.09 -3.50
C ILE A 547 20.34 27.15 -2.94
N ILE A 548 20.55 26.54 -1.78
CA ILE A 548 19.63 25.53 -1.21
C ILE A 548 18.20 26.03 -1.06
N ASP A 549 18.00 27.25 -0.53
CA ASP A 549 16.66 27.79 -0.32
C ASP A 549 15.94 28.03 -1.67
N LEU A 550 16.66 28.47 -2.70
CA LEU A 550 16.11 28.59 -4.05
C LEU A 550 15.70 27.22 -4.61
N VAL A 551 16.50 26.18 -4.39
CA VAL A 551 16.20 24.83 -4.86
C VAL A 551 14.96 24.28 -4.16
N LEU A 552 14.88 24.43 -2.83
CA LEU A 552 13.72 24.00 -2.03
C LEU A 552 12.44 24.72 -2.45
N ASP A 553 12.50 26.03 -2.72
CA ASP A 553 11.33 26.79 -3.21
C ASP A 553 10.83 26.26 -4.56
N ARG A 554 11.74 25.84 -5.46
CA ARG A 554 11.36 25.27 -6.76
C ARG A 554 10.81 23.85 -6.63
N ILE A 555 11.38 23.04 -5.75
CA ILE A 555 10.83 21.71 -5.42
C ILE A 555 9.43 21.85 -4.82
N ARG A 556 9.24 22.81 -3.91
CA ARG A 556 7.94 23.11 -3.29
C ARG A 556 6.89 23.49 -4.33
N LYS A 557 7.26 24.32 -5.31
CA LYS A 557 6.34 24.65 -6.42
C LYS A 557 5.89 23.43 -7.23
N LEU A 558 6.74 22.42 -7.40
CA LEU A 558 6.34 21.16 -8.04
C LEU A 558 5.52 20.27 -7.11
N ALA A 559 5.86 20.23 -5.81
CA ALA A 559 5.08 19.51 -4.82
C ALA A 559 3.65 20.07 -4.70
N ASP A 560 3.49 21.39 -4.75
CA ASP A 560 2.18 22.07 -4.76
C ASP A 560 1.34 21.76 -6.02
N GLN A 561 1.98 21.32 -7.11
CA GLN A 561 1.30 20.85 -8.33
C GLN A 561 0.93 19.36 -8.29
N CYS A 562 1.34 18.64 -7.23
CA CYS A 562 1.02 17.23 -7.06
C CYS A 562 -0.22 17.08 -6.18
N THR A 563 -1.17 16.23 -6.57
CA THR A 563 -2.31 15.89 -5.71
C THR A 563 -1.86 14.99 -4.56
N GLY A 564 -0.96 14.04 -4.84
CA GLY A 564 -0.50 13.00 -3.91
C GLY A 564 0.98 12.64 -4.07
N LEU A 565 1.89 13.59 -3.79
CA LEU A 565 3.34 13.33 -3.85
C LEU A 565 3.76 12.09 -3.03
N GLN A 566 4.33 11.09 -3.70
CA GLN A 566 4.95 9.91 -3.08
C GLN A 566 6.27 10.27 -2.41
N GLY A 567 7.10 11.02 -3.15
CA GLY A 567 8.48 11.24 -2.78
C GLY A 567 9.39 11.65 -3.92
N PHE A 568 10.69 11.47 -3.71
CA PHE A 568 11.75 12.00 -4.56
C PHE A 568 12.66 10.91 -5.11
N LEU A 569 13.07 11.05 -6.37
CA LEU A 569 14.10 10.23 -7.02
C LEU A 569 15.32 11.12 -7.24
N VAL A 570 16.40 10.89 -6.49
CA VAL A 570 17.58 11.76 -6.44
C VAL A 570 18.74 11.13 -7.21
N PHE A 571 19.22 11.82 -8.25
CA PHE A 571 20.30 11.38 -9.12
C PHE A 571 21.56 12.21 -8.86
N HIS A 572 22.66 11.56 -8.48
CA HIS A 572 23.89 12.26 -8.12
C HIS A 572 25.13 11.37 -8.24
N SER A 573 26.33 11.96 -8.16
CA SER A 573 27.59 11.23 -8.06
C SER A 573 28.15 11.26 -6.64
N PHE A 574 28.78 10.17 -6.20
CA PHE A 574 29.57 10.18 -4.96
C PHE A 574 30.87 10.98 -5.07
N GLY A 575 31.48 11.00 -6.27
CA GLY A 575 32.80 11.60 -6.45
C GLY A 575 32.81 13.13 -6.61
N GLY A 576 31.78 13.72 -7.20
CA GLY A 576 31.74 15.16 -7.49
C GLY A 576 31.35 15.99 -6.27
N GLY A 577 31.96 17.16 -6.06
CA GLY A 577 31.70 18.00 -4.88
C GLY A 577 30.25 18.49 -4.76
N THR A 578 29.61 18.81 -5.90
CA THR A 578 28.17 19.13 -5.94
C THR A 578 27.34 17.88 -5.71
N GLY A 579 27.67 16.79 -6.41
CA GLY A 579 26.93 15.53 -6.33
C GLY A 579 26.98 14.89 -4.95
N SER A 580 28.04 15.09 -4.18
CA SER A 580 28.16 14.61 -2.81
C SER A 580 27.59 15.65 -1.83
N GLY A 581 28.25 16.80 -1.69
CA GLY A 581 27.95 17.79 -0.66
C GLY A 581 26.58 18.43 -0.76
N PHE A 582 26.18 18.86 -1.97
CA PHE A 582 24.88 19.51 -2.15
C PHE A 582 23.73 18.50 -2.03
N THR A 583 23.94 17.24 -2.45
CA THR A 583 22.94 16.18 -2.29
C THR A 583 22.70 15.88 -0.81
N SER A 584 23.75 15.73 -0.01
CA SER A 584 23.63 15.54 1.44
C SER A 584 22.84 16.67 2.09
N LEU A 585 23.21 17.93 1.81
CA LEU A 585 22.49 19.11 2.32
C LEU A 585 21.00 19.10 1.87
N LEU A 586 20.73 18.73 0.63
CA LEU A 586 19.38 18.68 0.09
C LEU A 586 18.55 17.57 0.76
N MET A 587 19.12 16.39 0.97
CA MET A 587 18.45 15.24 1.60
C MET A 587 18.08 15.51 3.05
N GLU A 588 18.96 16.18 3.81
CA GLU A 588 18.66 16.67 5.16
C GLU A 588 17.44 17.61 5.15
N ARG A 589 17.46 18.61 4.26
CA ARG A 589 16.37 19.61 4.18
C ARG A 589 15.07 19.01 3.66
N LEU A 590 15.12 18.07 2.72
CA LEU A 590 13.95 17.34 2.26
C LEU A 590 13.35 16.46 3.37
N SER A 591 14.17 15.89 4.24
CA SER A 591 13.70 15.12 5.39
C SER A 591 13.02 16.01 6.44
N VAL A 592 13.46 17.26 6.60
CA VAL A 592 12.80 18.25 7.46
C VAL A 592 11.46 18.71 6.86
N ASP A 593 11.45 19.11 5.58
CA ASP A 593 10.26 19.67 4.93
C ASP A 593 9.22 18.60 4.56
N TYR A 594 9.66 17.37 4.26
CA TYR A 594 8.85 16.26 3.73
C TYR A 594 9.11 14.93 4.46
N GLY A 595 9.17 14.95 5.80
CA GLY A 595 9.62 13.79 6.61
C GLY A 595 8.91 12.46 6.36
N LYS A 596 7.62 12.46 5.98
CA LYS A 596 6.84 11.24 5.68
C LYS A 596 7.02 10.72 4.23
N LYS A 597 7.78 11.40 3.37
CA LYS A 597 7.88 11.08 1.94
C LYS A 597 9.15 10.28 1.64
N SER A 598 9.01 9.25 0.79
CA SER A 598 10.12 8.38 0.42
C SER A 598 11.15 9.10 -0.45
N LYS A 599 12.43 8.79 -0.29
CA LYS A 599 13.56 9.35 -1.02
C LYS A 599 14.41 8.19 -1.51
N LEU A 600 14.46 8.02 -2.83
CA LEU A 600 15.25 6.98 -3.49
C LEU A 600 16.43 7.62 -4.21
N GLU A 601 17.59 6.99 -4.17
CA GLU A 601 18.81 7.51 -4.79
C GLU A 601 19.28 6.65 -5.96
N PHE A 602 19.85 7.32 -6.96
CA PHE A 602 20.65 6.72 -8.02
C PHE A 602 22.05 7.34 -7.95
N SER A 603 22.94 6.62 -7.27
CA SER A 603 24.24 7.14 -6.86
C SER A 603 25.34 6.57 -7.75
N ILE A 604 26.07 7.46 -8.44
CA ILE A 604 27.16 7.06 -9.32
C ILE A 604 28.44 6.84 -8.50
N TYR A 605 28.83 5.57 -8.40
CA TYR A 605 30.01 5.12 -7.69
C TYR A 605 31.28 5.37 -8.54
N PRO A 606 32.35 5.92 -7.94
CA PRO A 606 33.51 6.41 -8.67
C PRO A 606 34.40 5.30 -9.22
N ALA A 607 34.93 5.51 -10.43
CA ALA A 607 35.83 4.59 -11.09
C ALA A 607 37.07 5.33 -11.66
N PRO A 608 38.31 4.87 -11.37
CA PRO A 608 39.54 5.56 -11.80
C PRO A 608 39.69 5.79 -13.31
N GLN A 609 39.05 4.97 -14.13
CA GLN A 609 39.14 4.99 -15.60
C GLN A 609 38.46 6.23 -16.21
N VAL A 610 37.43 6.75 -15.54
CA VAL A 610 36.62 7.90 -15.99
C VAL A 610 36.56 9.03 -14.95
N SER A 611 37.30 8.87 -13.85
CA SER A 611 37.41 9.83 -12.76
C SER A 611 38.37 10.95 -13.13
N THR A 612 38.01 12.18 -12.74
CA THR A 612 38.86 13.37 -12.90
C THR A 612 39.39 13.90 -11.57
N ALA A 613 38.91 13.37 -10.43
CA ALA A 613 39.25 13.87 -9.09
C ALA A 613 39.91 12.80 -8.21
N VAL A 614 41.03 13.16 -7.60
CA VAL A 614 41.78 12.27 -6.68
C VAL A 614 41.05 12.10 -5.35
N VAL A 615 40.25 13.09 -4.95
CA VAL A 615 39.57 13.16 -3.64
C VAL A 615 38.17 12.53 -3.65
N GLU A 616 37.77 11.84 -4.72
CA GLU A 616 36.47 11.16 -4.81
C GLU A 616 36.20 10.19 -3.65
N PRO A 617 37.17 9.42 -3.12
CA PRO A 617 36.92 8.58 -1.95
C PRO A 617 36.46 9.38 -0.72
N TYR A 618 37.03 10.56 -0.46
CA TYR A 618 36.55 11.40 0.64
C TYR A 618 35.12 11.86 0.43
N ASN A 619 34.82 12.37 -0.76
CA ASN A 619 33.47 12.84 -1.09
C ASN A 619 32.43 11.71 -0.96
N SER A 620 32.82 10.49 -1.34
CA SER A 620 31.95 9.30 -1.31
C SER A 620 31.61 8.88 0.12
N ILE A 621 32.60 8.85 1.02
CA ILE A 621 32.39 8.48 2.42
C ILE A 621 31.57 9.54 3.15
N LEU A 622 31.89 10.83 2.94
CA LEU A 622 31.17 11.94 3.60
C LEU A 622 29.70 12.03 3.16
N THR A 623 29.42 11.85 1.87
CA THR A 623 28.02 11.87 1.41
C THR A 623 27.25 10.66 1.90
N THR A 624 27.84 9.47 1.87
CA THR A 624 27.16 8.25 2.33
C THR A 624 26.80 8.36 3.81
N HIS A 625 27.73 8.83 4.65
CA HIS A 625 27.48 9.04 6.08
C HIS A 625 26.28 9.96 6.34
N THR A 626 26.27 11.13 5.68
CA THR A 626 25.22 12.16 5.92
C THR A 626 23.89 11.83 5.25
N THR A 627 23.87 11.05 4.16
CA THR A 627 22.60 10.65 3.52
C THR A 627 22.02 9.35 4.07
N LEU A 628 22.76 8.55 4.83
CA LEU A 628 22.34 7.22 5.27
C LEU A 628 21.03 7.23 6.08
N GLU A 629 20.80 8.25 6.92
CA GLU A 629 19.57 8.38 7.70
C GLU A 629 18.41 9.03 6.92
N HIS A 630 18.72 9.63 5.76
CA HIS A 630 17.77 10.39 4.96
C HIS A 630 17.36 9.67 3.67
N SER A 631 18.08 8.63 3.27
CA SER A 631 17.74 7.81 2.12
C SER A 631 16.99 6.56 2.55
N ASP A 632 15.95 6.21 1.81
CA ASP A 632 15.19 5.01 2.10
C ASP A 632 15.66 3.80 1.27
N CYS A 633 16.20 4.05 0.08
CA CYS A 633 16.72 3.02 -0.83
C CYS A 633 17.63 3.65 -1.89
N ALA A 634 18.87 3.18 -1.99
CA ALA A 634 19.88 3.75 -2.87
C ALA A 634 20.43 2.71 -3.87
N PHE A 635 20.25 2.99 -5.16
CA PHE A 635 20.80 2.18 -6.24
C PHE A 635 22.18 2.70 -6.66
N MET A 636 23.22 1.99 -6.23
CA MET A 636 24.59 2.28 -6.65
C MET A 636 24.84 1.82 -8.08
N VAL A 637 25.53 2.67 -8.85
CA VAL A 637 25.95 2.40 -10.22
C VAL A 637 27.44 2.63 -10.33
N ASP A 638 28.21 1.54 -10.40
CA ASP A 638 29.66 1.56 -10.55
C ASP A 638 30.05 1.87 -11.99
N ASN A 639 30.66 3.05 -12.18
CA ASN A 639 31.16 3.46 -13.48
C ASN A 639 32.12 2.44 -14.10
N GLU A 640 32.87 1.68 -13.29
CA GLU A 640 33.78 0.65 -13.80
C GLU A 640 33.00 -0.55 -14.36
N ALA A 641 31.92 -0.94 -13.71
CA ALA A 641 31.04 -2.02 -14.16
C ALA A 641 30.36 -1.66 -15.48
N ILE A 642 29.77 -0.45 -15.57
CA ILE A 642 29.14 0.06 -16.80
C ILE A 642 30.17 0.17 -17.93
N TYR A 643 31.38 0.65 -17.63
CA TYR A 643 32.46 0.77 -18.61
C TYR A 643 32.86 -0.60 -19.17
N ASP A 644 33.00 -1.62 -18.32
CA ASP A 644 33.33 -2.98 -18.75
C ASP A 644 32.21 -3.62 -19.58
N ILE A 645 30.94 -3.40 -19.22
CA ILE A 645 29.79 -3.87 -20.00
C ILE A 645 29.79 -3.22 -21.39
N CYS A 646 30.01 -1.90 -21.48
CA CYS A 646 30.11 -1.20 -22.76
C CYS A 646 31.26 -1.75 -23.63
N ARG A 647 32.42 -2.04 -23.04
CA ARG A 647 33.55 -2.60 -23.78
C ARG A 647 33.32 -4.03 -24.26
N ARG A 648 32.74 -4.87 -23.40
CA ARG A 648 32.60 -6.31 -23.64
C ARG A 648 31.38 -6.65 -24.49
N ASN A 649 30.25 -6.02 -24.22
CA ASN A 649 28.97 -6.39 -24.81
C ASN A 649 28.57 -5.49 -25.99
N LEU A 650 28.97 -4.21 -25.95
CA LEU A 650 28.66 -3.23 -27.01
C LEU A 650 29.81 -3.06 -28.01
N ASP A 651 30.96 -3.71 -27.78
CA ASP A 651 32.17 -3.64 -28.61
C ASP A 651 32.74 -2.20 -28.74
N ILE A 652 32.53 -1.35 -27.72
CA ILE A 652 33.02 0.03 -27.70
C ILE A 652 34.40 0.06 -27.05
N GLU A 653 35.48 0.33 -27.80
CA GLU A 653 36.85 0.29 -27.24
C GLU A 653 37.08 1.28 -26.08
N ARG A 654 36.55 2.50 -26.21
CA ARG A 654 36.66 3.59 -25.22
C ARG A 654 35.29 4.24 -24.97
N PRO A 655 34.48 3.69 -24.05
CA PRO A 655 33.19 4.25 -23.67
C PRO A 655 33.30 5.71 -23.21
N THR A 656 32.40 6.55 -23.71
CA THR A 656 32.23 7.96 -23.28
C THR A 656 31.08 8.09 -22.29
N TYR A 657 30.93 9.23 -21.60
CA TYR A 657 29.77 9.46 -20.72
C TYR A 657 28.43 9.31 -21.44
N THR A 658 28.35 9.64 -22.74
CA THR A 658 27.12 9.39 -23.51
C THR A 658 26.79 7.90 -23.61
N ASN A 659 27.79 7.04 -23.81
CA ASN A 659 27.58 5.59 -23.87
C ASN A 659 27.19 5.04 -22.49
N LEU A 660 27.89 5.47 -21.43
CA LEU A 660 27.59 5.06 -20.06
C LEU A 660 26.17 5.50 -19.67
N ASN A 661 25.83 6.77 -19.85
CA ASN A 661 24.55 7.34 -19.44
C ASN A 661 23.37 6.72 -20.20
N ARG A 662 23.53 6.31 -21.45
CA ARG A 662 22.48 5.59 -22.20
C ARG A 662 22.25 4.17 -21.68
N LEU A 663 23.31 3.48 -21.26
CA LEU A 663 23.16 2.18 -20.61
C LEU A 663 22.52 2.34 -19.22
N ILE A 664 22.97 3.33 -18.44
CA ILE A 664 22.39 3.64 -17.13
C ILE A 664 20.91 4.03 -17.28
N SER A 665 20.56 4.88 -18.25
CA SER A 665 19.17 5.29 -18.45
C SER A 665 18.26 4.13 -18.83
N GLN A 666 18.75 3.14 -19.57
CA GLN A 666 18.00 1.90 -19.85
C GLN A 666 17.65 1.13 -18.57
N ILE A 667 18.56 1.14 -17.60
CA ILE A 667 18.43 0.42 -16.33
C ILE A 667 17.56 1.19 -15.37
N VAL A 668 17.79 2.49 -15.21
CA VAL A 668 16.91 3.38 -14.45
C VAL A 668 15.49 3.32 -15.01
N SER A 669 15.32 3.26 -16.34
CA SER A 669 14.02 3.05 -16.96
C SER A 669 13.39 1.72 -16.55
N SER A 670 14.15 0.62 -16.51
CA SER A 670 13.62 -0.67 -16.07
C SER A 670 13.22 -0.70 -14.60
N ILE A 671 13.92 0.06 -13.75
CA ILE A 671 13.60 0.20 -12.31
C ILE A 671 12.35 1.05 -12.13
N THR A 672 12.28 2.22 -12.78
CA THR A 672 11.15 3.17 -12.65
C THR A 672 9.95 2.82 -13.51
N ALA A 673 10.04 1.79 -14.38
CA ALA A 673 8.94 1.39 -15.25
C ALA A 673 7.68 1.01 -14.47
N SER A 674 7.82 0.43 -13.27
CA SER A 674 6.68 0.09 -12.41
C SER A 674 5.93 1.30 -11.84
N LEU A 675 6.58 2.48 -11.81
CA LEU A 675 5.97 3.74 -11.36
C LEU A 675 5.33 4.53 -12.51
N ARG A 676 5.77 4.28 -13.75
CA ARG A 676 5.35 5.02 -14.96
C ARG A 676 4.33 4.25 -15.80
N PHE A 677 4.32 2.93 -15.67
CA PHE A 677 3.38 2.04 -16.31
C PHE A 677 2.63 1.26 -15.25
N ASP A 678 1.40 0.89 -15.55
CA ASP A 678 0.67 -0.05 -14.71
C ASP A 678 1.47 -1.36 -14.59
N GLY A 679 1.50 -1.90 -13.38
CA GLY A 679 2.42 -2.95 -12.98
C GLY A 679 2.03 -3.57 -11.64
N ALA A 680 2.65 -4.71 -11.33
CA ALA A 680 2.28 -5.54 -10.17
C ALA A 680 3.31 -5.67 -9.07
N LEU A 681 4.43 -4.99 -9.23
CA LEU A 681 5.52 -5.00 -8.29
C LEU A 681 6.17 -3.64 -8.32
N ASN A 682 6.40 -3.07 -7.14
CA ASN A 682 6.98 -1.74 -6.94
C ASN A 682 6.14 -0.61 -7.57
N VAL A 683 4.82 -0.60 -7.33
CA VAL A 683 3.88 0.38 -7.89
C VAL A 683 3.99 1.75 -7.22
N ASP A 684 4.58 1.81 -6.03
CA ASP A 684 4.93 3.06 -5.35
C ASP A 684 6.34 3.00 -4.74
N LEU A 685 6.86 4.17 -4.32
CA LEU A 685 8.19 4.29 -3.71
C LEU A 685 8.31 3.56 -2.35
N THR A 686 7.22 3.38 -1.62
CA THR A 686 7.22 2.69 -0.32
C THR A 686 7.35 1.17 -0.50
N GLU A 687 6.81 0.65 -1.59
CA GLU A 687 6.89 -0.76 -1.94
C GLU A 687 8.33 -1.16 -2.31
N PHE A 688 9.14 -0.25 -2.88
CA PHE A 688 10.58 -0.49 -3.05
C PHE A 688 11.27 -0.79 -1.72
N GLN A 689 10.96 -0.03 -0.67
CA GLN A 689 11.50 -0.26 0.67
C GLN A 689 11.03 -1.62 1.20
N THR A 690 9.71 -1.85 1.19
CA THR A 690 9.10 -3.10 1.68
C THR A 690 9.62 -4.34 0.94
N ASN A 691 9.95 -4.19 -0.35
CA ASN A 691 10.39 -5.30 -1.19
C ASN A 691 11.89 -5.55 -1.16
N LEU A 692 12.71 -4.51 -1.01
CA LEU A 692 14.16 -4.59 -1.18
C LEU A 692 14.96 -4.28 0.09
N VAL A 693 14.37 -3.63 1.10
CA VAL A 693 15.08 -3.09 2.26
C VAL A 693 14.49 -3.67 3.56
N PRO A 694 14.97 -4.82 4.04
CA PRO A 694 14.52 -5.39 5.31
C PRO A 694 15.04 -4.63 6.53
N TYR A 695 16.23 -4.02 6.41
CA TYR A 695 16.86 -3.22 7.46
C TYR A 695 17.16 -1.82 6.93
N PRO A 696 16.78 -0.75 7.67
CA PRO A 696 16.90 0.63 7.18
C PRO A 696 18.31 1.04 6.73
N ARG A 697 19.38 0.60 7.42
CA ARG A 697 20.77 0.92 7.07
C ARG A 697 21.29 0.11 5.86
N ILE A 698 20.73 -1.07 5.62
CA ILE A 698 21.13 -1.97 4.52
C ILE A 698 20.20 -1.75 3.33
N HIS A 699 20.16 -0.52 2.84
CA HIS A 699 19.22 -0.08 1.81
C HIS A 699 19.84 0.06 0.43
N PHE A 700 20.86 -0.75 0.10
CA PHE A 700 21.61 -0.67 -1.16
C PHE A 700 21.40 -1.91 -2.05
N PRO A 701 20.32 -1.96 -2.85
CA PRO A 701 20.10 -3.09 -3.76
C PRO A 701 21.12 -3.11 -4.90
N LEU A 702 21.64 -4.29 -5.20
CA LEU A 702 22.41 -4.57 -6.40
C LEU A 702 21.46 -4.70 -7.60
N ALA A 703 21.66 -3.85 -8.61
CA ALA A 703 20.99 -3.96 -9.91
C ALA A 703 21.80 -4.84 -10.88
N THR A 704 21.12 -5.69 -11.63
CA THR A 704 21.69 -6.49 -12.73
C THR A 704 20.76 -6.44 -13.93
N TYR A 705 21.27 -6.18 -15.13
CA TYR A 705 20.44 -6.01 -16.33
C TYR A 705 20.84 -6.96 -17.45
N ALA A 706 19.86 -7.62 -18.05
CA ALA A 706 20.09 -8.50 -19.19
C ALA A 706 18.90 -8.50 -20.17
N PRO A 707 19.14 -8.65 -21.47
CA PRO A 707 20.45 -8.73 -22.12
C PRO A 707 20.98 -7.35 -22.53
N VAL A 708 22.31 -7.23 -22.62
CA VAL A 708 22.99 -6.07 -23.21
C VAL A 708 23.64 -6.51 -24.52
N ILE A 709 23.09 -6.05 -25.65
CA ILE A 709 23.49 -6.48 -26.99
C ILE A 709 23.79 -5.25 -27.86
N SER A 710 24.93 -5.25 -28.56
CA SER A 710 25.31 -4.21 -29.53
C SER A 710 24.28 -4.07 -30.66
N ALA A 711 23.97 -2.84 -31.05
CA ALA A 711 23.11 -2.52 -32.20
C ALA A 711 23.58 -3.18 -33.52
N GLU A 712 24.88 -3.44 -33.69
CA GLU A 712 25.41 -4.15 -34.86
C GLU A 712 24.98 -5.63 -34.90
N LYS A 713 24.67 -6.21 -33.75
CA LYS A 713 24.26 -7.61 -33.57
C LYS A 713 22.74 -7.78 -33.49
N ALA A 714 21.96 -6.79 -33.94
CA ALA A 714 20.50 -6.77 -33.82
C ALA A 714 19.75 -7.96 -34.49
N TYR A 715 20.40 -8.70 -35.40
CA TYR A 715 19.81 -9.87 -36.08
C TYR A 715 20.15 -11.23 -35.45
N HIS A 716 20.84 -11.24 -34.30
CA HIS A 716 21.11 -12.50 -33.58
C HIS A 716 19.83 -13.11 -32.98
N GLU A 717 19.90 -14.40 -32.68
CA GLU A 717 18.83 -15.22 -32.11
C GLU A 717 18.23 -14.57 -30.85
N GLN A 718 16.90 -14.55 -30.74
CA GLN A 718 16.22 -13.96 -29.59
C GLN A 718 16.43 -14.83 -28.35
N LEU A 719 16.98 -14.25 -27.29
CA LEU A 719 17.19 -14.96 -26.02
C LEU A 719 15.85 -15.31 -25.37
N SER A 720 15.77 -16.52 -24.85
CA SER A 720 14.62 -17.03 -24.08
C SER A 720 14.55 -16.40 -22.69
N VAL A 721 13.38 -16.51 -22.04
CA VAL A 721 13.19 -16.05 -20.65
C VAL A 721 14.23 -16.70 -19.73
N ALA A 722 14.45 -18.02 -19.85
CA ALA A 722 15.41 -18.72 -19.01
C ALA A 722 16.85 -18.22 -19.20
N GLU A 723 17.27 -17.89 -20.42
CA GLU A 723 18.63 -17.38 -20.67
C GLU A 723 18.84 -16.00 -20.05
N ILE A 724 17.89 -15.08 -20.22
CA ILE A 724 18.00 -13.74 -19.64
C ILE A 724 17.93 -13.79 -18.10
N THR A 725 17.09 -14.68 -17.52
CA THR A 725 17.04 -14.87 -16.06
C THR A 725 18.36 -15.44 -15.53
N ASN A 726 18.98 -16.38 -16.24
CA ASN A 726 20.29 -16.91 -15.86
C ASN A 726 21.38 -15.84 -15.92
N ALA A 727 21.33 -14.97 -16.94
CA ALA A 727 22.26 -13.87 -17.10
C ALA A 727 22.21 -12.85 -15.96
N CYS A 728 21.09 -12.73 -15.23
CA CYS A 728 21.00 -11.89 -14.02
C CYS A 728 21.86 -12.39 -12.85
N PHE A 729 22.28 -13.65 -12.84
CA PHE A 729 23.16 -14.18 -11.78
C PHE A 729 24.63 -14.26 -12.21
N GLU A 730 24.95 -13.72 -13.39
CA GLU A 730 26.33 -13.61 -13.87
C GLU A 730 26.92 -12.26 -13.46
N PRO A 731 28.06 -12.25 -12.73
CA PRO A 731 28.70 -11.00 -12.28
C PRO A 731 29.07 -10.04 -13.41
N ALA A 732 29.22 -10.58 -14.62
CA ALA A 732 29.50 -9.82 -15.83
C ALA A 732 28.44 -8.76 -16.18
N ASN A 733 27.20 -8.91 -15.69
CA ASN A 733 26.06 -8.05 -16.03
C ASN A 733 25.61 -7.16 -14.85
N GLN A 734 26.35 -7.15 -13.74
CA GLN A 734 26.03 -6.39 -12.54
C GLN A 734 26.41 -4.92 -12.68
N MET A 735 25.66 -4.05 -12.01
CA MET A 735 25.91 -2.61 -12.01
C MET A 735 26.94 -2.18 -10.98
N VAL A 736 27.28 -3.05 -10.03
CA VAL A 736 28.35 -2.84 -9.06
C VAL A 736 29.26 -4.04 -9.10
N LYS A 737 30.58 -3.82 -9.11
CA LYS A 737 31.54 -4.93 -9.05
C LYS A 737 31.56 -5.53 -7.65
N CYS A 738 30.94 -6.69 -7.49
CA CYS A 738 31.10 -7.55 -6.32
C CYS A 738 30.90 -9.01 -6.72
N ASP A 739 31.19 -9.95 -5.82
CA ASP A 739 30.85 -11.36 -6.04
C ASP A 739 29.70 -11.82 -5.12
N PRO A 740 28.44 -11.85 -5.60
CA PRO A 740 27.32 -12.33 -4.81
C PRO A 740 27.40 -13.80 -4.38
N ARG A 741 28.34 -14.57 -4.94
CA ARG A 741 28.56 -15.97 -4.52
C ARG A 741 29.18 -16.06 -3.13
N HIS A 742 29.82 -14.99 -2.65
CA HIS A 742 30.37 -14.90 -1.30
C HIS A 742 29.43 -14.16 -0.33
N GLY A 743 28.26 -13.70 -0.81
CA GLY A 743 27.26 -13.02 0.00
C GLY A 743 25.99 -13.84 0.19
N LYS A 744 25.07 -13.28 0.98
CA LYS A 744 23.70 -13.79 1.16
C LYS A 744 22.70 -12.81 0.59
N TYR A 745 21.60 -13.33 0.07
CA TYR A 745 20.48 -12.55 -0.44
C TYR A 745 19.44 -12.33 0.67
N MET A 746 19.08 -11.08 0.87
CA MET A 746 18.00 -10.66 1.77
C MET A 746 16.70 -10.40 1.02
N ALA A 747 16.79 -9.98 -0.25
CA ALA A 747 15.65 -9.73 -1.11
C ALA A 747 16.04 -9.94 -2.58
N CYS A 748 15.08 -10.36 -3.41
CA CYS A 748 15.28 -10.45 -4.86
C CYS A 748 13.99 -10.21 -5.63
N CYS A 749 14.02 -9.20 -6.50
CA CYS A 749 12.95 -8.82 -7.42
C CYS A 749 13.43 -8.96 -8.86
N LEU A 750 12.61 -9.54 -9.74
CA LEU A 750 12.85 -9.66 -11.17
C LEU A 750 11.82 -8.84 -11.94
N LEU A 751 12.27 -7.77 -12.59
CA LEU A 751 11.47 -6.81 -13.36
C LEU A 751 11.64 -7.10 -14.86
N TYR A 752 10.72 -7.87 -15.43
CA TYR A 752 10.70 -8.21 -16.85
C TYR A 752 10.02 -7.12 -17.67
N ARG A 753 10.52 -6.90 -18.90
CA ARG A 753 9.88 -6.07 -19.92
C ARG A 753 9.79 -6.80 -21.26
N GLY A 754 8.65 -6.72 -21.93
CA GLY A 754 8.41 -7.23 -23.28
C GLY A 754 7.64 -8.56 -23.34
N ASP A 755 7.93 -9.37 -24.37
CA ASP A 755 7.25 -10.64 -24.62
C ASP A 755 7.69 -11.73 -23.61
N VAL A 756 7.08 -11.70 -22.43
CA VAL A 756 7.42 -12.59 -21.30
C VAL A 756 6.17 -13.26 -20.77
N VAL A 757 6.15 -14.59 -20.81
CA VAL A 757 5.05 -15.39 -20.28
C VAL A 757 5.32 -15.73 -18.81
N PRO A 758 4.38 -15.47 -17.87
CA PRO A 758 4.59 -15.75 -16.45
C PRO A 758 4.98 -17.20 -16.12
N LYS A 759 4.47 -18.17 -16.90
CA LYS A 759 4.82 -19.59 -16.77
C LYS A 759 6.31 -19.85 -16.98
N ASP A 760 6.91 -19.19 -17.96
CA ASP A 760 8.32 -19.38 -18.32
C ASP A 760 9.23 -18.75 -17.26
N VAL A 761 8.80 -17.62 -16.69
CA VAL A 761 9.48 -16.98 -15.55
C VAL A 761 9.50 -17.90 -14.34
N ASN A 762 8.35 -18.48 -13.97
CA ASN A 762 8.28 -19.42 -12.85
C ASN A 762 9.15 -20.66 -13.07
N ALA A 763 9.21 -21.19 -14.29
CA ALA A 763 10.09 -22.31 -14.64
C ALA A 763 11.58 -21.92 -14.57
N ALA A 764 11.94 -20.72 -15.02
CA ALA A 764 13.30 -20.19 -14.92
C ALA A 764 13.70 -20.00 -13.45
N ILE A 765 12.85 -19.40 -12.63
CA ILE A 765 13.08 -19.21 -11.19
C ILE A 765 13.21 -20.55 -10.46
N ALA A 766 12.35 -21.53 -10.77
CA ALA A 766 12.45 -22.86 -10.18
C ALA A 766 13.82 -23.51 -10.50
N THR A 767 14.33 -23.31 -11.72
CA THR A 767 15.65 -23.80 -12.12
C THR A 767 16.76 -23.07 -11.37
N ILE A 768 16.68 -21.74 -11.25
CA ILE A 768 17.63 -20.90 -10.51
C ILE A 768 17.68 -21.30 -9.02
N LYS A 769 16.53 -21.52 -8.38
CA LYS A 769 16.43 -21.95 -6.97
C LYS A 769 17.14 -23.28 -6.68
N THR A 770 17.32 -24.15 -7.68
CA THR A 770 18.05 -25.42 -7.49
C THR A 770 19.58 -25.24 -7.47
N LYS A 771 20.10 -24.08 -7.90
CA LYS A 771 21.54 -23.82 -7.90
C LYS A 771 22.01 -23.49 -6.48
N ARG A 772 23.00 -24.25 -5.98
CA ARG A 772 23.59 -24.06 -4.65
C ARG A 772 24.32 -22.72 -4.44
N SER A 773 24.57 -21.97 -5.52
CA SER A 773 25.28 -20.69 -5.50
C SER A 773 24.43 -19.51 -5.07
N ILE A 774 23.13 -19.71 -4.81
CA ILE A 774 22.20 -18.65 -4.40
C ILE A 774 21.73 -18.98 -2.99
N GLN A 775 22.29 -18.27 -2.01
CA GLN A 775 22.00 -18.46 -0.60
C GLN A 775 21.20 -17.27 -0.11
N PHE A 776 20.03 -17.54 0.47
CA PHE A 776 19.23 -16.54 1.16
C PHE A 776 19.50 -16.62 2.66
N VAL A 777 19.30 -15.51 3.36
CA VAL A 777 19.23 -15.48 4.82
C VAL A 777 18.03 -16.31 5.33
N ASP A 778 18.16 -16.89 6.52
CA ASP A 778 17.20 -17.83 7.13
C ASP A 778 15.84 -17.20 7.47
N TRP A 779 15.84 -15.93 7.87
CA TRP A 779 14.65 -15.16 8.24
C TRP A 779 13.90 -14.57 7.03
N CYS A 780 14.45 -14.66 5.82
CA CYS A 780 13.78 -14.15 4.62
C CYS A 780 12.81 -15.21 4.05
N PRO A 781 11.50 -14.89 3.89
CA PRO A 781 10.55 -15.79 3.26
C PRO A 781 10.97 -16.07 1.82
N THR A 782 11.34 -17.32 1.55
CA THR A 782 12.00 -17.81 0.32
C THR A 782 11.22 -17.55 -0.99
N GLY A 783 11.23 -16.33 -1.52
CA GLY A 783 10.50 -15.95 -2.74
C GLY A 783 11.20 -14.89 -3.58
N PHE A 784 11.40 -15.18 -4.88
CA PHE A 784 11.67 -14.15 -5.87
C PHE A 784 10.37 -13.41 -6.14
N LYS A 785 10.35 -12.08 -6.01
CA LYS A 785 9.23 -11.25 -6.44
C LYS A 785 9.35 -10.99 -7.94
N VAL A 786 8.25 -11.00 -8.67
CA VAL A 786 8.25 -10.92 -10.13
C VAL A 786 7.30 -9.81 -10.59
N GLY A 787 7.84 -8.84 -11.31
CA GLY A 787 7.08 -7.83 -12.06
C GLY A 787 7.24 -8.07 -13.56
N ILE A 788 6.16 -7.94 -14.33
CA ILE A 788 6.18 -8.09 -15.79
C ILE A 788 5.45 -6.90 -16.40
N ASN A 789 6.18 -6.11 -17.20
CA ASN A 789 5.59 -5.10 -18.08
C ASN A 789 5.61 -5.65 -19.51
N TYR A 790 4.44 -5.81 -20.14
CA TYR A 790 4.33 -6.43 -21.46
C TYR A 790 4.77 -5.52 -22.62
N GLN A 791 5.07 -4.25 -22.36
CA GLN A 791 5.60 -3.36 -23.38
C GLN A 791 7.06 -3.71 -23.70
N PRO A 792 7.43 -3.82 -24.99
CA PRO A 792 8.81 -4.07 -25.39
C PRO A 792 9.77 -3.00 -24.86
N PRO A 793 11.01 -3.37 -24.48
CA PRO A 793 12.04 -2.40 -24.14
C PRO A 793 12.27 -1.40 -25.28
N THR A 794 12.20 -0.11 -24.96
CA THR A 794 12.52 0.96 -25.91
C THR A 794 14.00 1.25 -25.87
N VAL A 795 14.59 1.60 -27.02
CA VAL A 795 15.98 2.03 -27.14
C VAL A 795 16.03 3.38 -27.84
N VAL A 796 16.97 4.22 -27.44
CA VAL A 796 17.17 5.55 -28.04
C VAL A 796 17.63 5.41 -29.49
N PRO A 797 17.01 6.10 -30.47
CA PRO A 797 17.48 6.13 -31.85
C PRO A 797 18.95 6.60 -31.95
N GLY A 798 19.80 5.83 -32.63
CA GLY A 798 21.23 6.10 -32.69
C GLY A 798 21.98 5.77 -31.39
N GLY A 799 21.37 4.99 -30.50
CA GLY A 799 22.01 4.35 -29.35
C GLY A 799 22.80 3.10 -29.73
N ASP A 800 23.61 2.63 -28.78
CA ASP A 800 24.51 1.49 -28.96
C ASP A 800 23.81 0.14 -28.72
N LEU A 801 22.58 0.15 -28.19
CA LEU A 801 21.79 -1.03 -27.84
C LEU A 801 20.90 -1.51 -28.98
N ALA A 802 20.89 -2.82 -29.21
CA ALA A 802 19.93 -3.46 -30.12
C ALA A 802 18.52 -3.48 -29.53
N LYS A 803 17.51 -3.45 -30.41
CA LYS A 803 16.13 -3.72 -30.02
C LYS A 803 15.97 -5.19 -29.64
N VAL A 804 15.45 -5.45 -28.45
CA VAL A 804 15.20 -6.80 -27.93
C VAL A 804 13.72 -7.01 -27.66
N GLN A 805 13.23 -8.24 -27.85
CA GLN A 805 11.81 -8.56 -27.58
C GLN A 805 11.51 -8.65 -26.09
N ARG A 806 12.53 -8.96 -25.29
CA ARG A 806 12.41 -9.16 -23.85
C ARG A 806 13.70 -8.75 -23.14
N ALA A 807 13.57 -8.16 -21.96
CA ALA A 807 14.66 -7.83 -21.05
C ALA A 807 14.22 -8.05 -19.60
N VAL A 808 15.18 -8.12 -18.69
CA VAL A 808 14.95 -8.26 -17.25
C VAL A 808 15.97 -7.43 -16.48
N CYS A 809 15.48 -6.71 -15.48
CA CYS A 809 16.29 -6.10 -14.44
C CYS A 809 16.07 -6.86 -13.14
N MET A 810 17.14 -7.39 -12.57
CA MET A 810 17.11 -7.98 -11.24
C MET A 810 17.57 -6.95 -10.22
N LEU A 811 16.75 -6.72 -9.20
CA LEU A 811 17.09 -5.94 -8.02
C LEU A 811 17.23 -6.89 -6.85
N SER A 812 18.43 -7.00 -6.29
CA SER A 812 18.70 -7.92 -5.21
C SER A 812 19.47 -7.24 -4.10
N ASN A 813 18.95 -7.31 -2.89
CA ASN A 813 19.70 -6.87 -1.73
C ASN A 813 20.59 -8.02 -1.26
N THR A 814 21.91 -7.85 -1.40
CA THR A 814 22.92 -8.87 -1.12
C THR A 814 24.06 -8.29 -0.31
N THR A 815 24.54 -9.05 0.68
CA THR A 815 25.66 -8.62 1.53
C THR A 815 26.97 -8.42 0.76
N ALA A 816 27.10 -9.03 -0.43
CA ALA A 816 28.29 -8.87 -1.26
C ALA A 816 28.55 -7.43 -1.72
N ILE A 817 27.53 -6.56 -1.70
CA ILE A 817 27.71 -5.15 -2.06
C ILE A 817 28.66 -4.42 -1.07
N ALA A 818 28.87 -4.97 0.14
CA ALA A 818 29.85 -4.48 1.10
C ALA A 818 31.28 -4.42 0.55
N GLU A 819 31.63 -5.26 -0.44
CA GLU A 819 32.93 -5.20 -1.12
C GLU A 819 33.16 -3.85 -1.82
N ALA A 820 32.10 -3.17 -2.26
CA ALA A 820 32.21 -1.85 -2.87
C ALA A 820 32.57 -0.78 -1.83
N TRP A 821 32.03 -0.89 -0.61
CA TRP A 821 32.35 -0.01 0.52
C TRP A 821 33.79 -0.23 0.98
N ALA A 822 34.20 -1.48 1.19
CA ALA A 822 35.58 -1.81 1.59
C ALA A 822 36.64 -1.25 0.63
N ARG A 823 36.34 -1.18 -0.68
CA ARG A 823 37.24 -0.55 -1.67
C ARG A 823 37.32 0.97 -1.54
N LEU A 824 36.22 1.65 -1.19
CA LEU A 824 36.25 3.09 -0.92
C LEU A 824 36.96 3.38 0.40
N ASP A 825 36.62 2.64 1.45
CA ASP A 825 37.20 2.76 2.78
C ASP A 825 38.71 2.57 2.75
N HIS A 826 39.20 1.56 2.02
CA HIS A 826 40.63 1.37 1.85
C HIS A 826 41.33 2.57 1.17
N LYS A 827 40.71 3.16 0.13
CA LYS A 827 41.27 4.35 -0.54
C LYS A 827 41.21 5.58 0.37
N PHE A 828 40.14 5.71 1.14
CA PHE A 828 39.98 6.75 2.15
C PHE A 828 41.10 6.66 3.19
N ASP A 829 41.31 5.47 3.77
CA ASP A 829 42.29 5.22 4.82
C ASP A 829 43.72 5.54 4.37
N LEU A 830 44.08 5.17 3.13
CA LEU A 830 45.39 5.48 2.55
C LEU A 830 45.66 6.99 2.47
N MET A 831 44.65 7.78 2.10
CA MET A 831 44.78 9.24 1.99
C MET A 831 44.72 9.91 3.37
N TYR A 832 43.77 9.49 4.21
CA TYR A 832 43.50 10.10 5.51
C TYR A 832 44.62 9.83 6.52
N ALA A 833 45.29 8.68 6.44
CA ALA A 833 46.48 8.36 7.24
C ALA A 833 47.63 9.37 7.05
N LYS A 834 47.67 10.07 5.90
CA LYS A 834 48.62 11.15 5.62
C LYS A 834 48.02 12.54 5.71
N ARG A 835 46.73 12.65 6.07
CA ARG A 835 45.93 13.88 5.99
C ARG A 835 46.06 14.55 4.62
N ALA A 836 46.23 13.75 3.57
CA ALA A 836 46.35 14.25 2.21
C ALA A 836 45.04 14.95 1.83
N PHE A 837 45.12 16.16 1.27
CA PHE A 837 43.98 16.97 0.82
C PHE A 837 42.96 17.43 1.89
N VAL A 838 43.06 17.01 3.15
CA VAL A 838 42.12 17.37 4.24
C VAL A 838 41.96 18.88 4.42
N HIS A 839 43.07 19.64 4.27
CA HIS A 839 43.05 21.10 4.40
C HIS A 839 42.10 21.82 3.42
N TRP A 840 41.78 21.22 2.27
CA TRP A 840 40.80 21.79 1.33
C TRP A 840 39.38 21.76 1.91
N TYR A 841 39.04 20.73 2.68
CA TYR A 841 37.72 20.56 3.28
C TYR A 841 37.58 21.45 4.52
N VAL A 842 38.60 21.45 5.38
CA VAL A 842 38.63 22.29 6.59
C VAL A 842 38.63 23.79 6.24
N GLY A 843 39.27 24.17 5.13
CA GLY A 843 39.24 25.54 4.62
C GLY A 843 37.86 26.02 4.16
N GLU A 844 36.91 25.10 3.97
CA GLU A 844 35.57 25.34 3.42
C GLU A 844 34.48 25.10 4.47
N GLY A 845 34.82 25.26 5.75
CA GLY A 845 33.85 25.30 6.86
C GLY A 845 33.49 23.95 7.47
N MET A 846 34.09 22.86 7.00
CA MET A 846 33.92 21.51 7.55
C MET A 846 34.89 21.27 8.70
N GLU A 847 34.47 20.59 9.76
CA GLU A 847 35.38 20.22 10.85
C GLU A 847 36.19 18.96 10.48
N GLU A 848 37.46 18.88 10.91
CA GLU A 848 38.28 17.69 10.61
C GLU A 848 37.73 16.40 11.27
N GLY A 849 37.00 16.53 12.39
CA GLY A 849 36.39 15.42 13.12
C GLY A 849 35.34 14.65 12.32
N GLU A 850 34.66 15.32 11.39
CA GLU A 850 33.61 14.73 10.56
C GLU A 850 34.17 13.66 9.61
N PHE A 851 35.46 13.73 9.24
CA PHE A 851 36.12 12.65 8.50
C PHE A 851 36.21 11.35 9.31
N SER A 852 36.54 11.45 10.60
CA SER A 852 36.61 10.28 11.48
C SER A 852 35.23 9.73 11.76
N GLU A 853 34.24 10.58 12.03
CA GLU A 853 32.85 10.18 12.28
C GLU A 853 32.26 9.44 11.08
N ALA A 854 32.41 10.01 9.88
CA ALA A 854 31.94 9.37 8.65
C ALA A 854 32.63 8.02 8.40
N ARG A 855 33.93 7.91 8.70
CA ARG A 855 34.68 6.65 8.56
C ARG A 855 34.25 5.59 9.57
N GLU A 856 33.95 5.99 10.80
CA GLU A 856 33.45 5.12 11.87
C GLU A 856 32.04 4.58 11.54
N ASP A 857 31.17 5.43 11.00
CA ASP A 857 29.84 5.00 10.55
C ASP A 857 29.90 4.03 9.37
N MET A 858 30.83 4.25 8.42
CA MET A 858 31.07 3.28 7.33
C MET A 858 31.62 1.94 7.85
N ALA A 859 32.50 1.97 8.87
CA ALA A 859 32.94 0.74 9.53
C ALA A 859 31.77 0.01 10.22
N ALA A 860 30.85 0.75 10.84
CA ALA A 860 29.64 0.19 11.42
C ALA A 860 28.73 -0.41 10.34
N LEU A 861 28.58 0.26 9.18
CA LEU A 861 27.83 -0.27 8.04
C LEU A 861 28.45 -1.56 7.48
N GLU A 862 29.77 -1.63 7.33
CA GLU A 862 30.47 -2.88 6.95
C GLU A 862 30.17 -4.00 7.95
N LYS A 863 30.21 -3.67 9.25
CA LYS A 863 29.88 -4.62 10.32
C LYS A 863 28.41 -5.08 10.25
N ASP A 864 27.47 -4.19 9.96
CA ASP A 864 26.05 -4.54 9.77
C ASP A 864 25.89 -5.59 8.65
N TYR A 865 26.64 -5.44 7.54
CA TYR A 865 26.65 -6.43 6.46
C TYR A 865 27.29 -7.76 6.86
N GLU A 866 28.36 -7.73 7.67
CA GLU A 866 29.00 -8.93 8.21
C GLU A 866 28.04 -9.69 9.13
N GLU A 867 27.39 -9.00 10.08
CA GLU A 867 26.45 -9.57 11.05
C GLU A 867 25.26 -10.25 10.34
N VAL A 868 24.73 -9.64 9.27
CA VAL A 868 23.66 -10.26 8.45
C VAL A 868 24.17 -11.44 7.61
N GLY A 869 25.47 -11.49 7.31
CA GLY A 869 26.10 -12.58 6.58
C GLY A 869 26.28 -13.86 7.39
N VAL A 870 26.36 -13.78 8.72
CA VAL A 870 26.54 -14.93 9.62
C VAL A 870 25.20 -15.65 9.84
N ASP A 871 25.15 -16.99 9.69
CA ASP A 871 23.94 -17.75 10.02
C ASP A 871 23.73 -17.81 11.54
N SER A 872 22.48 -17.67 11.99
CA SER A 872 22.07 -17.79 13.40
C SER A 872 22.48 -19.11 14.08
N VAL A 873 22.85 -20.13 13.29
CA VAL A 873 23.15 -21.49 13.75
C VAL A 873 24.64 -21.71 14.09
N GLU A 874 25.56 -20.86 13.62
CA GLU A 874 26.99 -21.02 13.93
C GLU A 874 27.42 -20.34 15.24
N GLY A 875 26.59 -19.46 15.82
CA GLY A 875 26.91 -18.70 17.04
C GLY A 875 26.67 -19.42 18.38
N GLU A 876 25.88 -20.49 18.42
CA GLU A 876 25.56 -21.22 19.67
C GLU A 876 26.46 -22.46 19.92
N GLY A 877 27.47 -22.68 19.07
CA GLY A 877 28.24 -23.94 19.06
C GLY A 877 29.57 -23.98 19.81
N GLU A 878 30.16 -22.84 20.23
CA GLU A 878 31.57 -22.82 20.66
C GLU A 878 31.88 -22.23 22.05
N GLU A 879 30.92 -21.71 22.84
CA GLU A 879 31.24 -21.08 24.14
C GLU A 879 30.79 -21.80 25.43
N GLU A 880 30.04 -22.91 25.39
CA GLU A 880 29.70 -23.66 26.64
C GLU A 880 30.62 -24.86 26.89
N GLY A 881 31.93 -24.61 26.93
CA GLY A 881 32.91 -25.69 27.00
C GLY A 881 34.17 -25.44 27.81
N GLU A 882 34.23 -24.51 28.77
CA GLU A 882 35.33 -24.45 29.75
C GLU A 882 35.03 -23.49 30.92
N GLU A 883 34.58 -24.00 32.06
CA GLU A 883 35.20 -23.78 33.38
C GLU A 883 34.44 -24.50 34.51
N TYR A 884 35.21 -25.03 35.45
CA TYR A 884 34.87 -25.95 36.55
C TYR A 884 34.22 -25.29 37.77
#